data_AF-A0AAV4FB04-F1
#
_entry.id   AF-A0AAV4FB04-F1
#
_cell.length_a   1.000
_cell.length_b   1.000
_cell.length_c   1.000
_cell.angle_alpha   90.00
_cell.angle_beta   90.00
_cell.angle_gamma   90.00
#
_symmetry.space_group_name_H-M   'P 1'
#
loop_
_entity.id
_entity.type
_entity.pdbx_description
1 polymer ?
#
loop_
_entity_poly.entity_id
_entity_poly.type
_entity_poly.pdbx_seq_one_letter_code
_entity_poly.pdbx_strand_id
1 'polypeptide(L)'
;MSSTRSRSSKRQAAVQNKGDASAFKKGKLSPPTVEGIEVRFEWEGDKSKWVCYSKKFNREIVSAYISGNEEVELTLPNGAKMLVLFDKMVQKNKKTGFERRIRLALKDKKTDVFNVFEWQGDDKLWTPYSVAFSIQLEKAVQAGAKTDTLALKTPAIKYNVDLRKMTQTNAKTKFSRSMRRGQLASDFPPDYEDEEDGDADDDDSVALVKDNDGEETEEKEKKQSKNSKSGGKSGSKNGTKSSVKTLVMKKGSAPVDDQCPLAGKASVYEAGKTIWDCMLNQTNIANNNNKYYLIQLLQQDTSKGFYVWQRWGRVGYNGQTNLVNCGSNLDSAKAAFSKKFKDKTGNDWALKDSFVKIPGKYDLLIMDYNAESQEDQVDAPMPDSDPSQETSVPDSKLDKRLQDLVQLICDVKSMEDAVVEMKYDAKKAPLGKLTKTQIRAGYEALQNIETLIKKKDMGRNLSDACSEFYTRIPHEFGMQTPPLIRTPQMVKEKISLLEALEDIEIAIKMLKGGDMSENPVDRHYHQLRCSLNPLDHSTDDFKLINRYLQETHAATHNQYKMELLELFDCDREGETAAFIDHGNRMLLWHGSRLTNWAGIIGQGLRIAPPEAPVTGYMFGKGVYFADMSSKSANYCFATKTKNTGLLLLCDVSLGTINTKLAADYSADKLPSGKHSVQGLGKVGPDPTTFIKTPDGVTIPVGKSKNTGVNNPSGFTLNYNEFIVYDTCQIRMKYLLKVKFHFK
;
A
#
# COMPACT_ATOMS: atom_id res chain seq x y z
N MET A 1 52.19 24.89 -76.15
CA MET A 1 52.04 25.59 -74.86
C MET A 1 51.36 24.63 -73.87
N SER A 2 52.15 24.13 -72.93
CA SER A 2 51.77 23.26 -71.80
C SER A 2 50.73 23.94 -70.90
N SER A 3 49.88 23.28 -70.11
CA SER A 3 50.02 22.00 -69.41
C SER A 3 48.62 21.45 -69.07
N THR A 4 48.38 20.18 -69.36
CA THR A 4 47.07 19.50 -69.28
C THR A 4 46.88 18.71 -67.99
N ARG A 5 45.64 18.80 -67.48
CA ARG A 5 45.02 18.03 -66.38
C ARG A 5 45.38 16.54 -66.33
N SER A 6 45.52 16.00 -65.12
CA SER A 6 45.20 14.61 -64.82
C SER A 6 44.53 14.46 -63.44
N ARG A 7 43.52 13.58 -63.37
CA ARG A 7 42.79 13.11 -62.19
C ARG A 7 43.45 11.83 -61.67
N SER A 8 43.56 11.65 -60.35
CA SER A 8 43.68 10.35 -59.67
C SER A 8 43.71 10.58 -58.14
N SER A 9 42.68 10.17 -57.41
CA SER A 9 42.60 8.97 -56.56
C SER A 9 43.51 8.98 -55.30
N LYS A 10 42.89 9.04 -54.12
CA LYS A 10 43.55 8.88 -52.82
C LYS A 10 43.26 7.47 -52.30
N ARG A 11 44.29 6.62 -52.29
CA ARG A 11 44.47 5.50 -51.37
C ARG A 11 45.60 5.89 -50.42
N GLN A 12 45.35 5.86 -49.11
CA GLN A 12 46.38 5.94 -48.08
C GLN A 12 46.84 4.53 -47.72
N ALA A 13 48.14 4.28 -47.82
CA ALA A 13 48.81 3.16 -47.19
C ALA A 13 50.18 3.62 -46.64
N ALA A 14 50.34 3.36 -45.34
CA ALA A 14 51.52 3.06 -44.52
C ALA A 14 52.93 3.57 -44.91
N VAL A 15 53.62 4.13 -43.90
CA VAL A 15 55.07 3.91 -43.68
C VAL A 15 55.34 3.74 -42.17
N GLN A 16 56.00 2.63 -41.82
CA GLN A 16 56.64 2.33 -40.53
C GLN A 16 57.96 3.11 -40.38
N ASN A 17 58.34 3.55 -39.16
CA ASN A 17 59.46 2.96 -38.41
C ASN A 17 59.82 3.68 -37.09
N LYS A 18 60.23 2.83 -36.13
CA LYS A 18 61.24 2.98 -35.06
C LYS A 18 61.06 4.03 -33.95
N GLY A 19 60.60 3.51 -32.81
CA GLY A 19 61.28 3.48 -31.51
C GLY A 19 62.01 4.72 -31.00
N ASP A 20 61.54 5.24 -29.87
CA ASP A 20 62.44 5.50 -28.74
C ASP A 20 61.68 5.42 -27.41
N ALA A 21 62.24 4.67 -26.47
CA ALA A 21 61.76 4.58 -25.11
C ALA A 21 62.26 5.81 -24.33
N SER A 22 61.34 6.71 -23.96
CA SER A 22 61.62 7.71 -22.94
C SER A 22 60.42 7.87 -22.01
N ALA A 23 60.73 7.85 -20.72
CA ALA A 23 59.82 7.81 -19.60
C ALA A 23 58.75 8.93 -19.64
N PHE A 24 57.46 8.54 -19.61
CA PHE A 24 56.37 9.45 -19.23
C PHE A 24 55.76 9.00 -17.91
N LYS A 25 56.01 9.81 -16.87
CA LYS A 25 55.40 9.81 -15.54
C LYS A 25 53.89 9.51 -15.62
N LYS A 26 53.37 8.70 -14.69
CA LYS A 26 51.93 8.50 -14.41
C LYS A 26 51.18 9.84 -14.48
N GLY A 27 50.57 10.13 -15.63
CA GLY A 27 49.77 11.34 -15.82
C GLY A 27 48.44 11.17 -15.11
N LYS A 28 48.16 11.98 -14.09
CA LYS A 28 46.80 12.11 -13.53
C LYS A 28 45.85 12.49 -14.66
N LEU A 29 45.02 11.55 -15.12
CA LEU A 29 43.98 11.82 -16.11
C LEU A 29 43.04 12.91 -15.57
N SER A 30 42.79 13.95 -16.37
CA SER A 30 41.94 15.08 -15.99
C SER A 30 40.51 14.64 -15.64
N PRO A 31 39.84 15.32 -14.69
CA PRO A 31 38.46 15.02 -14.35
C PRO A 31 37.52 15.15 -15.55
N PRO A 32 36.47 14.31 -15.67
CA PRO A 32 35.51 14.42 -16.75
C PRO A 32 34.70 15.72 -16.62
N THR A 33 34.54 16.44 -17.73
CA THR A 33 33.79 17.69 -17.77
C THR A 33 32.64 17.61 -18.77
N VAL A 34 31.50 18.22 -18.46
CA VAL A 34 30.39 18.40 -19.39
C VAL A 34 30.17 19.89 -19.57
N GLU A 35 30.22 20.36 -20.82
CA GLU A 35 30.15 21.78 -21.18
C GLU A 35 31.09 22.69 -20.37
N GLY A 36 32.29 22.18 -20.03
CA GLY A 36 33.33 22.92 -19.30
C GLY A 36 33.15 22.97 -17.77
N ILE A 37 32.21 22.22 -17.20
CA ILE A 37 32.03 22.02 -15.76
C ILE A 37 32.48 20.61 -15.39
N GLU A 38 33.30 20.47 -14.36
CA GLU A 38 33.68 19.16 -13.81
C GLU A 38 32.47 18.49 -13.17
N VAL A 39 32.21 17.23 -13.53
CA VAL A 39 31.01 16.52 -13.08
C VAL A 39 31.32 15.14 -12.53
N ARG A 40 30.47 14.69 -11.60
CA ARG A 40 30.40 13.30 -11.17
C ARG A 40 28.97 12.83 -11.10
N PHE A 41 28.71 11.62 -11.57
CA PHE A 41 27.46 10.94 -11.36
C PHE A 41 27.48 10.19 -10.03
N GLU A 42 26.33 10.20 -9.37
CA GLU A 42 26.07 9.41 -8.17
C GLU A 42 24.79 8.61 -8.39
N TRP A 43 24.72 7.42 -7.82
CA TRP A 43 23.53 6.59 -7.82
C TRP A 43 23.01 6.39 -6.40
N GLU A 44 21.70 6.17 -6.27
CA GLU A 44 21.05 5.99 -4.98
C GLU A 44 21.26 4.56 -4.45
N GLY A 45 22.18 4.43 -3.51
CA GLY A 45 22.41 3.23 -2.71
C GLY A 45 21.33 3.02 -1.65
N ASP A 46 21.54 2.01 -0.82
CA ASP A 46 20.57 1.65 0.21
C ASP A 46 20.43 2.76 1.27
N LYS A 47 19.25 2.85 1.91
CA LYS A 47 18.90 3.92 2.87
C LYS A 47 18.97 5.34 2.27
N SER A 48 18.77 5.49 0.96
CA SER A 48 18.86 6.77 0.22
C SER A 48 20.24 7.45 0.36
N LYS A 49 21.29 6.66 0.58
CA LYS A 49 22.67 7.15 0.55
C LYS A 49 23.13 7.23 -0.91
N TRP A 50 23.59 8.40 -1.32
CA TRP A 50 24.17 8.58 -2.65
C TRP A 50 25.60 8.06 -2.70
N VAL A 51 25.91 7.29 -3.74
CA VAL A 51 27.21 6.62 -3.94
C VAL A 51 27.79 7.09 -5.28
N CYS A 52 29.05 7.51 -5.27
CA CYS A 52 29.74 7.91 -6.51
C CYS A 52 29.95 6.69 -7.41
N TYR A 53 29.77 6.86 -8.72
CA TYR A 53 30.33 5.89 -9.66
C TYR A 53 31.86 5.89 -9.55
N SER A 54 32.48 4.73 -9.78
CA SER A 54 33.93 4.64 -9.88
C SER A 54 34.46 5.60 -10.96
N LYS A 55 35.72 6.03 -10.85
CA LYS A 55 36.33 6.94 -11.83
C LYS A 55 36.19 6.44 -13.27
N LYS A 56 36.33 5.11 -13.46
CA LYS A 56 36.11 4.43 -14.74
C LYS A 56 34.67 4.58 -15.24
N PHE A 57 33.69 4.13 -14.45
CA PHE A 57 32.28 4.19 -14.86
C PHE A 57 31.77 5.62 -15.01
N ASN A 58 32.21 6.55 -14.17
CA ASN A 58 31.85 7.96 -14.30
C ASN A 58 32.34 8.55 -15.65
N ARG A 59 33.53 8.17 -16.13
CA ARG A 59 34.03 8.58 -17.45
C ARG A 59 33.23 7.96 -18.60
N GLU A 60 32.88 6.68 -18.49
CA GLU A 60 32.04 6.00 -19.48
C GLU A 60 30.66 6.67 -19.60
N ILE A 61 30.03 6.97 -18.46
CA ILE A 61 28.74 7.67 -18.41
C ILE A 61 28.84 9.07 -19.02
N VAL A 62 29.85 9.85 -18.64
CA VAL A 62 30.04 11.20 -19.17
C VAL A 62 30.33 11.17 -20.68
N SER A 63 31.17 10.25 -21.14
CA SER A 63 31.51 10.12 -22.56
C SER A 63 30.28 9.73 -23.41
N ALA A 64 29.46 8.80 -22.92
CA ALA A 64 28.22 8.41 -23.58
C ALA A 64 27.24 9.58 -23.68
N TYR A 65 27.07 10.35 -22.60
CA TYR A 65 26.20 11.53 -22.61
C TYR A 65 26.69 12.61 -23.59
N ILE A 66 28.00 12.94 -23.59
CA ILE A 66 28.58 13.94 -24.50
C ILE A 66 28.46 13.49 -25.97
N SER A 67 28.53 12.18 -26.21
CA SER A 67 28.35 11.60 -27.55
C SER A 67 26.89 11.59 -28.03
N GLY A 68 25.95 12.05 -27.19
CA GLY A 68 24.53 12.13 -27.51
C GLY A 68 23.75 10.82 -27.35
N ASN A 69 24.30 9.84 -26.62
CA ASN A 69 23.59 8.60 -26.36
C ASN A 69 22.47 8.83 -25.34
N GLU A 70 21.31 8.20 -25.55
CA GLU A 70 20.18 8.24 -24.60
C GLU A 70 20.42 7.32 -23.39
N GLU A 71 21.29 6.33 -23.54
CA GLU A 71 21.63 5.34 -22.51
C GLU A 71 23.09 4.84 -22.62
N VAL A 72 23.58 4.21 -21.56
CA VAL A 72 24.88 3.52 -21.54
C VAL A 72 24.82 2.25 -20.68
N GLU A 73 25.36 1.14 -21.21
CA GLU A 73 25.48 -0.12 -20.48
C GLU A 73 26.86 -0.21 -19.81
N LEU A 74 26.86 -0.38 -18.50
CA LEU A 74 28.06 -0.59 -17.67
C LEU A 74 28.10 -2.06 -17.26
N THR A 75 29.25 -2.70 -17.43
CA THR A 75 29.49 -4.05 -16.92
C THR A 75 30.31 -3.96 -15.64
N LEU A 76 29.70 -4.33 -14.51
CA LEU A 76 30.33 -4.35 -13.21
C LEU A 76 31.33 -5.53 -13.11
N PRO A 77 32.34 -5.47 -12.21
CA PRO A 77 33.35 -6.53 -12.07
C PRO A 77 32.78 -7.92 -11.79
N ASN A 78 31.61 -7.99 -11.13
CA ASN A 78 30.90 -9.24 -10.87
C ASN A 78 30.06 -9.76 -12.07
N GLY A 79 30.28 -9.20 -13.26
CA GLY A 79 29.56 -9.55 -14.50
C GLY A 79 28.15 -8.98 -14.61
N ALA A 80 27.65 -8.22 -13.62
CA ALA A 80 26.33 -7.62 -13.68
C ALA A 80 26.29 -6.43 -14.65
N LYS A 81 25.23 -6.36 -15.47
CA LYS A 81 25.03 -5.29 -16.45
C LYS A 81 24.04 -4.25 -15.93
N MET A 82 24.48 -3.00 -15.84
CA MET A 82 23.69 -1.84 -15.43
C MET A 82 23.49 -0.89 -16.60
N LEU A 83 22.24 -0.60 -16.94
CA LEU A 83 21.88 0.32 -18.01
C LEU A 83 21.52 1.68 -17.41
N VAL A 84 22.32 2.70 -17.66
CA VAL A 84 22.05 4.08 -17.25
C VAL A 84 21.19 4.76 -18.31
N LEU A 85 20.04 5.30 -17.90
CA LEU A 85 19.06 5.99 -18.75
C LEU A 85 19.06 7.49 -18.39
N PHE A 86 19.52 8.34 -19.31
CA PHE A 86 19.72 9.77 -19.03
C PHE A 86 18.43 10.58 -18.98
N ASP A 87 17.41 10.17 -19.75
CA ASP A 87 16.11 10.83 -19.81
C ASP A 87 15.33 10.71 -18.48
N LYS A 88 15.40 9.52 -17.86
CA LYS A 88 14.73 9.17 -16.61
C LYS A 88 15.58 9.44 -15.38
N MET A 89 16.87 9.73 -15.55
CA MET A 89 17.84 9.84 -14.46
C MET A 89 17.80 8.61 -13.54
N VAL A 90 17.84 7.41 -14.15
CA VAL A 90 17.92 6.12 -13.41
C VAL A 90 18.99 5.22 -13.99
N GLN A 91 19.52 4.31 -13.18
CA GLN A 91 20.23 3.12 -13.62
C GLN A 91 19.34 1.89 -13.42
N LYS A 92 19.34 0.97 -14.39
CA LYS A 92 18.52 -0.23 -14.41
C LYS A 92 19.40 -1.47 -14.49
N ASN A 93 19.23 -2.41 -13.57
CA ASN A 93 19.88 -3.71 -13.73
C ASN A 93 19.21 -4.50 -14.86
N LYS A 94 19.96 -4.91 -15.89
CA LYS A 94 19.36 -5.58 -17.07
C LYS A 94 18.82 -6.97 -16.78
N LYS A 95 19.32 -7.65 -15.75
CA LYS A 95 18.86 -8.99 -15.34
C LYS A 95 17.60 -8.93 -14.50
N THR A 96 17.55 -8.01 -13.52
CA THR A 96 16.43 -7.94 -12.57
C THR A 96 15.38 -6.90 -12.93
N GLY A 97 15.70 -5.98 -13.84
CA GLY A 97 14.87 -4.83 -14.19
C GLY A 97 14.80 -3.75 -13.10
N PHE A 98 15.50 -3.91 -11.97
CA PHE A 98 15.46 -2.98 -10.85
C PHE A 98 16.10 -1.64 -11.20
N GLU A 99 15.38 -0.54 -10.96
CA GLU A 99 15.81 0.82 -11.26
C GLU A 99 16.22 1.56 -9.96
N ARG A 100 17.34 2.28 -10.01
CA ARG A 100 17.81 3.18 -8.94
C ARG A 100 18.00 4.57 -9.52
N ARG A 101 17.67 5.61 -8.76
CA ARG A 101 17.87 6.99 -9.21
C ARG A 101 19.36 7.30 -9.35
N ILE A 102 19.68 8.13 -10.33
CA ILE A 102 21.00 8.72 -10.49
C ILE A 102 20.87 10.25 -10.44
N ARG A 103 21.96 10.93 -10.10
CA ARG A 103 22.03 12.39 -10.11
C ARG A 103 23.38 12.86 -10.60
N LEU A 104 23.39 14.08 -11.14
CA LEU A 104 24.60 14.77 -11.56
C LEU A 104 25.03 15.76 -10.47
N ALA A 105 26.23 15.57 -9.95
CA ALA A 105 26.90 16.55 -9.11
C ALA A 105 27.87 17.38 -9.96
N LEU A 106 27.79 18.69 -9.81
CA LEU A 106 28.54 19.68 -10.60
C LEU A 106 29.50 20.44 -9.71
N LYS A 107 30.77 20.51 -10.10
CA LYS A 107 31.78 21.23 -9.33
C LYS A 107 31.68 22.74 -9.58
N ASP A 108 31.55 23.50 -8.51
CA ASP A 108 31.60 24.96 -8.56
C ASP A 108 33.06 25.43 -8.62
N LYS A 109 33.41 26.10 -9.72
CA LYS A 109 34.78 26.57 -9.97
C LYS A 109 35.30 27.58 -8.94
N LYS A 110 34.41 28.25 -8.19
CA LYS A 110 34.81 29.28 -7.21
C LYS A 110 35.05 28.70 -5.82
N THR A 111 34.29 27.68 -5.44
CA THR A 111 34.33 27.10 -4.09
C THR A 111 35.02 25.75 -4.04
N ASP A 112 35.30 25.14 -5.20
CA ASP A 112 35.83 23.77 -5.34
C ASP A 112 34.88 22.68 -4.80
N VAL A 113 33.61 23.03 -4.59
CA VAL A 113 32.60 22.15 -3.99
C VAL A 113 31.62 21.62 -5.03
N PHE A 114 31.22 20.35 -4.89
CA PHE A 114 30.18 19.74 -5.72
C PHE A 114 28.78 20.14 -5.27
N ASN A 115 27.90 20.47 -6.21
CA ASN A 115 26.51 20.84 -5.98
C ASN A 115 25.56 19.96 -6.78
N VAL A 116 24.39 19.69 -6.22
CA VAL A 116 23.29 18.97 -6.90
C VAL A 116 22.03 19.82 -6.91
N PHE A 117 21.34 19.84 -8.05
CA PHE A 117 20.04 20.48 -8.16
C PHE A 117 18.92 19.45 -8.06
N GLU A 118 17.97 19.73 -7.18
CA GLU A 118 16.81 18.87 -6.96
C GLU A 118 15.55 19.73 -6.80
N TRP A 119 14.40 19.15 -7.08
CA TRP A 119 13.09 19.76 -6.87
C TRP A 119 12.18 18.88 -6.04
N GLN A 120 11.22 19.50 -5.36
CA GLN A 120 10.32 18.80 -4.46
C GLN A 120 9.06 18.29 -5.19
N GLY A 121 8.90 16.97 -5.20
CA GLY A 121 7.71 16.28 -5.70
C GLY A 121 6.47 16.51 -4.84
N ASP A 122 5.30 16.07 -5.31
CA ASP A 122 4.03 16.16 -4.55
C ASP A 122 4.05 15.26 -3.30
N ASP A 123 4.88 14.23 -3.33
CA ASP A 123 5.23 13.35 -2.22
C ASP A 123 6.22 13.98 -1.22
N LYS A 124 6.59 15.26 -1.42
CA LYS A 124 7.60 16.02 -0.67
C LYS A 124 9.03 15.46 -0.79
N LEU A 125 9.28 14.48 -1.66
CA LEU A 125 10.62 13.95 -1.91
C LEU A 125 11.41 14.85 -2.85
N TRP A 126 12.73 14.88 -2.65
CA TRP A 126 13.65 15.59 -3.53
C TRP A 126 14.00 14.71 -4.73
N THR A 127 13.75 15.23 -5.92
CA THR A 127 13.99 14.57 -7.20
C THR A 127 15.09 15.32 -7.96
N PRO A 128 16.15 14.63 -8.43
CA PRO A 128 17.19 15.25 -9.25
C PRO A 128 16.64 15.85 -10.54
N TYR A 129 17.20 16.98 -10.96
CA TYR A 129 16.97 17.48 -12.30
C TYR A 129 17.71 16.65 -13.35
N SER A 130 17.28 16.72 -14.61
CA SER A 130 18.01 16.12 -15.73
C SER A 130 19.41 16.70 -15.85
N VAL A 131 20.31 15.98 -16.54
CA VAL A 131 21.70 16.42 -16.77
C VAL A 131 21.72 17.82 -17.40
N ALA A 132 20.94 18.02 -18.46
CA ALA A 132 20.84 19.31 -19.17
C ALA A 132 20.34 20.46 -18.27
N PHE A 133 19.31 20.23 -17.45
CA PHE A 133 18.78 21.27 -16.56
C PHE A 133 19.74 21.58 -15.42
N SER A 134 20.40 20.57 -14.87
CA SER A 134 21.39 20.76 -13.80
C SER A 134 22.57 21.62 -14.29
N ILE A 135 23.04 21.42 -15.53
CA ILE A 135 24.09 22.25 -16.15
C ILE A 135 23.60 23.68 -16.39
N GLN A 136 22.40 23.87 -16.94
CA GLN A 136 21.83 25.19 -17.19
C GLN A 136 21.69 26.00 -15.90
N LEU A 137 21.21 25.36 -14.82
CA LEU A 137 21.08 25.97 -13.50
C LEU A 137 22.44 26.33 -12.91
N GLU A 138 23.43 25.45 -13.00
CA GLU A 138 24.78 25.71 -12.49
C GLU A 138 25.48 26.84 -13.26
N LYS A 139 25.37 26.88 -14.59
CA LYS A 139 25.90 28.00 -15.40
C LYS A 139 25.25 29.32 -15.05
N ALA A 140 23.93 29.34 -14.83
CA ALA A 140 23.22 30.54 -14.39
C ALA A 140 23.71 31.03 -13.02
N VAL A 141 23.94 30.12 -12.07
CA VAL A 141 24.53 30.45 -10.76
C VAL A 141 25.96 30.98 -10.91
N GLN A 142 26.81 30.33 -11.71
CA GLN A 142 28.21 30.74 -11.91
C GLN A 142 28.35 32.11 -12.59
N ALA A 143 27.45 32.42 -13.55
CA ALA A 143 27.37 33.72 -14.22
C ALA A 143 26.85 34.85 -13.30
N GLY A 144 26.53 34.55 -12.03
CA GLY A 144 26.00 35.53 -11.09
C GLY A 144 24.58 35.99 -11.45
N ALA A 145 23.83 35.18 -12.20
CA ALA A 145 22.47 35.52 -12.60
C ALA A 145 21.59 35.66 -11.36
N LYS A 146 21.30 36.93 -10.99
CA LYS A 146 20.27 37.30 -10.01
C LYS A 146 18.90 37.46 -10.69
N THR A 147 18.65 36.75 -11.78
CA THR A 147 17.47 36.95 -12.63
C THR A 147 16.23 36.36 -11.99
N ASP A 148 15.13 37.12 -12.01
CA ASP A 148 13.86 36.71 -11.41
C ASP A 148 13.21 35.50 -12.11
N THR A 149 13.66 35.08 -13.30
CA THR A 149 13.14 33.87 -13.97
C THR A 149 14.09 33.29 -15.05
N LEU A 150 14.54 32.04 -14.89
CA LEU A 150 15.18 31.22 -15.93
C LEU A 150 14.15 30.29 -16.57
N ALA A 151 14.07 30.23 -17.91
CA ALA A 151 13.13 29.36 -18.60
C ALA A 151 13.75 28.00 -18.96
N LEU A 152 13.48 26.96 -18.18
CA LEU A 152 13.83 25.58 -18.52
C LEU A 152 12.77 25.02 -19.49
N LYS A 153 13.20 24.52 -20.65
CA LYS A 153 12.30 23.97 -21.68
C LYS A 153 12.55 22.49 -21.89
N THR A 154 11.51 21.68 -21.77
CA THR A 154 11.43 20.34 -22.37
C THR A 154 10.51 20.40 -23.60
N PRO A 155 10.51 19.37 -24.48
CA PRO A 155 9.56 19.31 -25.59
C PRO A 155 8.07 19.36 -25.15
N ALA A 156 7.76 18.94 -23.92
CA ALA A 156 6.40 18.86 -23.41
C ALA A 156 6.01 20.00 -22.44
N ILE A 157 6.97 20.58 -21.71
CA ILE A 157 6.71 21.48 -20.57
C ILE A 157 7.77 22.59 -20.46
N LYS A 158 7.33 23.81 -20.18
CA LYS A 158 8.19 24.98 -19.88
C LYS A 158 8.07 25.36 -18.40
N TYR A 159 9.20 25.44 -17.71
CA TYR A 159 9.30 25.88 -16.32
C TYR A 159 10.02 27.23 -16.22
N ASN A 160 9.52 28.08 -15.34
CA ASN A 160 10.05 29.38 -14.95
C ASN A 160 10.70 29.23 -13.58
N VAL A 161 12.02 29.29 -13.50
CA VAL A 161 12.81 29.04 -12.30
C VAL A 161 13.29 30.35 -11.66
N ASP A 162 12.98 30.55 -10.39
CA ASP A 162 13.50 31.64 -9.57
C ASP A 162 14.61 31.07 -8.66
N LEU A 163 15.86 31.39 -8.99
CA LEU A 163 17.05 30.94 -8.24
C LEU A 163 17.25 31.69 -6.92
N ARG A 164 16.54 32.80 -6.67
CA ARG A 164 16.59 33.52 -5.38
C ARG A 164 15.61 32.91 -4.39
N LYS A 165 14.38 32.64 -4.83
CA LYS A 165 13.36 31.96 -4.01
C LYS A 165 13.55 30.45 -3.97
N MET A 166 14.41 29.92 -4.84
CA MET A 166 14.59 28.49 -5.06
C MET A 166 13.24 27.83 -5.34
N THR A 167 12.55 28.34 -6.36
CA THR A 167 11.26 27.79 -6.82
C THR A 167 11.24 27.58 -8.32
N GLN A 168 10.51 26.58 -8.80
CA GLN A 168 10.20 26.39 -10.20
C GLN A 168 8.68 26.49 -10.41
N THR A 169 8.25 27.25 -11.40
CA THR A 169 6.83 27.46 -11.71
C THR A 169 6.53 26.97 -13.11
N ASN A 170 5.56 26.07 -13.26
CA ASN A 170 5.12 25.64 -14.58
C ASN A 170 4.49 26.84 -15.32
N ALA A 171 5.00 27.17 -16.51
CA ALA A 171 4.59 28.35 -17.25
C ALA A 171 3.11 28.32 -17.67
N LYS A 172 2.53 27.12 -17.86
CA LYS A 172 1.14 26.88 -18.28
C LYS A 172 0.18 26.81 -17.10
N THR A 173 0.47 26.00 -16.09
CA THR A 173 -0.46 25.78 -14.95
C THR A 173 -0.28 26.79 -13.81
N LYS A 174 0.79 27.58 -13.84
CA LYS A 174 1.20 28.50 -12.76
C LYS A 174 1.49 27.80 -11.42
N PHE A 175 1.50 26.48 -11.39
CA PHE A 175 1.84 25.71 -10.20
C PHE A 175 3.34 25.83 -9.90
N SER A 176 3.67 26.18 -8.65
CA SER A 176 5.05 26.41 -8.20
C SER A 176 5.50 25.32 -7.21
N ARG A 177 6.75 24.88 -7.35
CA ARG A 177 7.39 23.87 -6.50
C ARG A 177 8.71 24.40 -5.96
N SER A 178 9.05 24.01 -4.74
CA SER A 178 10.36 24.28 -4.17
C SER A 178 11.46 23.50 -4.91
N MET A 179 12.61 24.12 -5.05
CA MET A 179 13.85 23.50 -5.50
C MET A 179 14.99 23.78 -4.53
N ARG A 180 16.11 23.07 -4.66
CA ARG A 180 17.31 23.28 -3.85
C ARG A 180 18.58 23.07 -4.66
N ARG A 181 19.65 23.72 -4.22
CA ARG A 181 21.03 23.48 -4.61
C ARG A 181 21.70 22.88 -3.37
N GLY A 182 21.82 21.57 -3.33
CA GLY A 182 22.44 20.85 -2.22
C GLY A 182 23.95 20.83 -2.39
N GLN A 183 24.69 21.30 -1.39
CA GLN A 183 26.15 21.24 -1.37
C GLN A 183 26.61 19.85 -0.89
N LEU A 184 27.58 19.26 -1.59
CA LEU A 184 28.21 17.98 -1.27
C LEU A 184 29.63 18.21 -0.78
N ALA A 185 30.18 17.32 0.06
CA ALA A 185 31.60 17.42 0.44
C ALA A 185 32.52 17.30 -0.80
N SER A 186 33.67 18.00 -0.76
CA SER A 186 34.63 18.16 -1.87
C SER A 186 35.27 16.85 -2.32
N ASP A 187 35.39 15.86 -1.43
CA ASP A 187 36.30 14.74 -1.66
C ASP A 187 35.59 13.56 -2.31
N PHE A 188 36.25 12.94 -3.29
CA PHE A 188 36.04 11.51 -3.55
C PHE A 188 36.37 10.80 -2.22
N PRO A 189 35.56 9.85 -1.73
CA PRO A 189 36.03 8.94 -0.68
C PRO A 189 37.39 8.37 -1.12
N PRO A 190 38.39 8.28 -0.22
CA PRO A 190 39.70 7.71 -0.57
C PRO A 190 39.51 6.37 -1.28
N ASP A 191 40.21 6.20 -2.40
CA ASP A 191 39.95 5.18 -3.42
C ASP A 191 39.86 3.75 -2.82
N TYR A 192 38.87 2.99 -3.29
CA TYR A 192 39.06 1.56 -3.52
C TYR A 192 40.12 1.47 -4.62
N GLU A 193 41.37 1.25 -4.24
CA GLU A 193 42.40 0.80 -5.18
C GLU A 193 42.00 -0.58 -5.69
N ASP A 194 42.12 -0.76 -7.01
CA ASP A 194 42.04 -2.05 -7.67
C ASP A 194 43.10 -2.97 -7.01
N GLU A 195 42.68 -4.14 -6.52
CA GLU A 195 43.63 -5.23 -6.23
C GLU A 195 44.20 -5.69 -7.59
N GLU A 196 45.32 -5.09 -7.98
CA GLU A 196 46.24 -5.65 -8.97
C GLU A 196 47.02 -6.80 -8.31
N ASP A 197 47.16 -7.86 -9.10
CA ASP A 197 47.83 -9.13 -8.81
C ASP A 197 49.16 -8.98 -8.05
N GLY A 198 49.27 -9.71 -6.93
CA GLY A 198 50.54 -9.98 -6.27
C GLY A 198 50.99 -11.39 -6.63
N ASP A 199 51.97 -11.47 -7.53
CA ASP A 199 52.77 -12.67 -7.79
C ASP A 199 53.29 -13.28 -6.49
N ALA A 200 53.07 -14.58 -6.31
CA ALA A 200 53.86 -15.43 -5.45
C ALA A 200 54.32 -16.63 -6.28
N ASP A 201 55.55 -16.51 -6.81
CA ASP A 201 56.31 -17.60 -7.41
C ASP A 201 56.63 -18.70 -6.37
N ASP A 202 56.55 -19.93 -6.87
CA ASP A 202 57.30 -21.16 -6.56
C ASP A 202 57.50 -21.61 -5.09
N ASP A 203 56.97 -22.80 -4.75
CA ASP A 203 57.70 -24.07 -4.92
C ASP A 203 56.85 -25.31 -4.56
N ASP A 204 57.15 -26.39 -5.28
CA ASP A 204 56.94 -27.82 -5.01
C ASP A 204 55.56 -28.52 -5.24
N SER A 205 55.33 -28.80 -6.52
CA SER A 205 55.41 -30.14 -7.16
C SER A 205 54.32 -31.25 -6.98
N VAL A 206 53.93 -31.72 -8.17
CA VAL A 206 53.46 -33.07 -8.62
C VAL A 206 51.99 -33.48 -8.44
N ALA A 207 51.21 -33.41 -9.55
CA ALA A 207 50.76 -34.59 -10.32
C ALA A 207 49.71 -34.25 -11.42
N LEU A 208 50.20 -33.71 -12.54
CA LEU A 208 50.00 -34.16 -13.94
C LEU A 208 48.89 -35.20 -14.27
N VAL A 209 47.91 -34.82 -15.14
CA VAL A 209 47.79 -35.22 -16.59
C VAL A 209 46.34 -35.37 -17.13
N LYS A 210 46.12 -34.69 -18.27
CA LYS A 210 45.16 -34.90 -19.40
C LYS A 210 43.67 -34.58 -19.17
N ASP A 211 42.97 -33.89 -20.07
CA ASP A 211 42.98 -34.01 -21.54
C ASP A 211 42.88 -32.68 -22.31
N ASN A 212 43.30 -32.80 -23.56
CA ASN A 212 43.60 -31.77 -24.54
C ASN A 212 42.39 -31.51 -25.47
N ASP A 213 42.47 -30.34 -26.12
CA ASP A 213 41.96 -30.00 -27.46
C ASP A 213 40.44 -29.81 -27.67
N GLY A 214 40.09 -28.55 -27.90
CA GLY A 214 38.99 -28.17 -28.78
C GLY A 214 39.49 -28.00 -30.21
N GLU A 215 38.65 -28.36 -31.18
CA GLU A 215 38.82 -27.96 -32.58
C GLU A 215 37.64 -27.09 -33.03
N GLU A 216 38.02 -26.04 -33.75
CA GLU A 216 37.21 -25.03 -34.42
C GLU A 216 36.33 -25.63 -35.54
N THR A 217 35.27 -24.94 -35.96
CA THR A 217 35.25 -24.29 -37.30
C THR A 217 33.95 -23.54 -37.60
N GLU A 218 34.15 -22.51 -38.42
CA GLU A 218 33.26 -21.46 -38.92
C GLU A 218 32.07 -21.95 -39.75
N GLU A 219 30.99 -21.16 -39.83
CA GLU A 219 30.34 -20.94 -41.12
C GLU A 219 29.59 -19.60 -41.25
N LYS A 220 29.55 -19.14 -42.51
CA LYS A 220 29.43 -17.76 -43.01
C LYS A 220 28.00 -17.28 -43.25
N GLU A 221 27.84 -15.96 -43.18
CA GLU A 221 26.68 -15.21 -43.70
C GLU A 221 26.50 -15.32 -45.22
N LYS A 222 25.23 -15.32 -45.67
CA LYS A 222 24.82 -14.78 -46.98
C LYS A 222 23.53 -13.95 -46.87
N LYS A 223 23.60 -12.74 -47.44
CA LYS A 223 22.52 -11.75 -47.65
C LYS A 223 21.69 -12.06 -48.90
N GLN A 224 20.39 -11.72 -48.86
CA GLN A 224 19.56 -11.23 -49.99
C GLN A 224 18.27 -10.61 -49.42
N SER A 225 18.07 -9.29 -49.49
CA SER A 225 17.41 -8.47 -50.54
C SER A 225 15.91 -8.22 -50.31
N LYS A 226 15.55 -6.93 -50.34
CA LYS A 226 14.23 -6.31 -50.11
C LYS A 226 13.15 -6.76 -51.09
N ASN A 227 11.90 -6.85 -50.63
CA ASN A 227 10.75 -6.34 -51.37
C ASN A 227 9.55 -5.98 -50.46
N SER A 228 8.77 -5.00 -50.90
CA SER A 228 7.69 -4.29 -50.21
C SER A 228 6.32 -4.94 -50.41
N LYS A 229 5.42 -4.86 -49.40
CA LYS A 229 4.02 -4.36 -49.51
C LYS A 229 3.17 -4.58 -48.24
N SER A 230 2.49 -3.49 -47.86
CA SER A 230 1.15 -3.35 -47.26
C SER A 230 0.42 -4.58 -46.71
N GLY A 231 -0.01 -4.47 -45.45
CA GLY A 231 -1.12 -5.25 -44.88
C GLY A 231 -1.39 -4.81 -43.44
N GLY A 232 -2.54 -4.17 -43.19
CA GLY A 232 -2.93 -3.71 -41.85
C GLY A 232 -3.33 -4.84 -40.92
N LYS A 233 -3.07 -4.69 -39.62
CA LYS A 233 -3.89 -5.25 -38.54
C LYS A 233 -3.52 -4.65 -37.17
N SER A 234 -4.58 -4.27 -36.45
CA SER A 234 -4.73 -3.99 -35.02
C SER A 234 -3.49 -4.14 -34.11
N GLY A 235 -2.99 -3.01 -33.62
CA GLY A 235 -2.08 -2.95 -32.48
C GLY A 235 -2.84 -3.02 -31.16
N SER A 236 -2.79 -4.20 -30.53
CA SER A 236 -3.24 -4.46 -29.17
C SER A 236 -2.52 -3.55 -28.16
N LYS A 237 -3.28 -2.84 -27.33
CA LYS A 237 -2.78 -2.15 -26.13
C LYS A 237 -2.51 -3.19 -25.05
N ASN A 238 -1.27 -3.66 -24.92
CA ASN A 238 -0.83 -4.37 -23.71
C ASN A 238 -0.48 -3.35 -22.61
N GLY A 239 -1.50 -2.92 -21.88
CA GLY A 239 -1.34 -2.34 -20.54
C GLY A 239 -1.38 -3.45 -19.51
N THR A 240 -0.26 -3.69 -18.82
CA THR A 240 -0.15 -4.65 -17.71
C THR A 240 -0.91 -4.10 -16.49
N LYS A 241 -2.21 -4.42 -16.38
CA LYS A 241 -2.96 -4.28 -15.12
C LYS A 241 -2.66 -5.50 -14.25
N SER A 242 -2.08 -5.26 -13.07
CA SER A 242 -1.92 -6.24 -12.00
C SER A 242 -3.28 -6.52 -11.37
N SER A 243 -3.97 -7.56 -11.83
CA SER A 243 -5.12 -8.15 -11.11
C SER A 243 -4.60 -9.18 -10.11
N VAL A 244 -4.89 -8.99 -8.82
CA VAL A 244 -4.78 -10.07 -7.82
C VAL A 244 -5.85 -11.09 -8.19
N LYS A 245 -5.44 -12.33 -8.46
CA LYS A 245 -6.37 -13.44 -8.73
C LYS A 245 -6.74 -14.06 -7.39
N THR A 246 -8.03 -14.13 -7.09
CA THR A 246 -8.61 -14.91 -6.00
C THR A 246 -8.03 -16.33 -6.02
N LEU A 247 -7.53 -16.79 -4.87
CA LEU A 247 -6.93 -18.13 -4.72
C LEU A 247 -8.00 -19.19 -4.98
N VAL A 248 -7.96 -19.81 -6.17
CA VAL A 248 -8.90 -20.86 -6.57
C VAL A 248 -8.66 -22.11 -5.73
N MET A 249 -9.59 -22.50 -4.85
CA MET A 249 -9.57 -23.83 -4.22
C MET A 249 -9.91 -24.89 -5.26
N LYS A 250 -8.98 -25.84 -5.46
CA LYS A 250 -9.19 -27.01 -6.33
C LYS A 250 -9.43 -28.31 -5.56
N LYS A 251 -9.05 -28.39 -4.27
CA LYS A 251 -9.26 -29.54 -3.37
C LYS A 251 -8.69 -29.28 -1.96
N GLY A 252 -9.38 -29.78 -0.91
CA GLY A 252 -8.97 -29.67 0.50
C GLY A 252 -9.45 -28.38 1.18
N SER A 253 -9.25 -28.29 2.50
CA SER A 253 -9.63 -27.14 3.35
C SER A 253 -8.70 -25.94 3.11
N ALA A 254 -7.41 -26.17 2.82
CA ALA A 254 -6.46 -25.10 2.48
C ALA A 254 -6.00 -25.14 1.00
N PRO A 255 -5.95 -24.00 0.29
CA PRO A 255 -5.49 -23.96 -1.09
C PRO A 255 -3.97 -24.19 -1.16
N VAL A 256 -3.55 -24.94 -2.19
CA VAL A 256 -2.13 -25.03 -2.54
C VAL A 256 -1.65 -23.68 -3.05
N ASP A 257 -0.45 -23.29 -2.64
CA ASP A 257 0.21 -22.07 -3.09
C ASP A 257 0.27 -22.00 -4.63
N ASP A 258 -0.14 -20.86 -5.21
CA ASP A 258 -0.24 -20.66 -6.66
C ASP A 258 1.11 -20.73 -7.39
N GLN A 259 2.20 -20.42 -6.66
CA GLN A 259 3.57 -20.54 -7.15
C GLN A 259 4.12 -21.97 -7.07
N CYS A 260 3.38 -22.91 -6.47
CA CYS A 260 3.79 -24.30 -6.41
C CYS A 260 3.64 -24.96 -7.79
N PRO A 261 4.67 -25.63 -8.33
CA PRO A 261 4.56 -26.39 -9.59
C PRO A 261 3.49 -27.48 -9.58
N LEU A 262 3.00 -27.87 -8.39
CA LEU A 262 1.98 -28.89 -8.18
C LEU A 262 0.59 -28.31 -7.85
N ALA A 263 0.37 -26.99 -7.94
CA ALA A 263 -0.88 -26.32 -7.53
C ALA A 263 -2.18 -26.82 -8.21
N GLY A 264 -2.08 -27.62 -9.28
CA GLY A 264 -3.22 -28.29 -9.93
C GLY A 264 -3.18 -29.82 -9.91
N LYS A 265 -2.23 -30.43 -9.18
CA LYS A 265 -1.99 -31.88 -9.17
C LYS A 265 -1.84 -32.45 -7.75
N ALA A 266 -1.93 -31.60 -6.74
CA ALA A 266 -1.77 -31.95 -5.34
C ALA A 266 -2.75 -31.14 -4.49
N SER A 267 -3.05 -31.65 -3.30
CA SER A 267 -3.81 -30.98 -2.26
C SER A 267 -2.95 -30.79 -1.02
N VAL A 268 -3.27 -29.79 -0.19
CA VAL A 268 -2.67 -29.68 1.14
C VAL A 268 -3.09 -30.90 1.97
N TYR A 269 -2.14 -31.49 2.70
CA TYR A 269 -2.39 -32.68 3.50
C TYR A 269 -3.10 -32.32 4.82
N GLU A 270 -4.07 -33.16 5.17
CA GLU A 270 -4.92 -32.99 6.34
C GLU A 270 -4.94 -34.27 7.17
N ALA A 271 -4.81 -34.13 8.48
CA ALA A 271 -4.91 -35.23 9.44
C ALA A 271 -5.98 -34.89 10.49
N GLY A 272 -7.21 -35.37 10.28
CA GLY A 272 -8.36 -34.99 11.10
C GLY A 272 -8.64 -33.49 10.95
N LYS A 273 -8.67 -32.75 12.07
CA LYS A 273 -8.85 -31.29 12.08
C LYS A 273 -7.55 -30.51 11.84
N THR A 274 -6.41 -31.20 11.70
CA THR A 274 -5.10 -30.56 11.57
C THR A 274 -4.71 -30.44 10.11
N ILE A 275 -4.79 -29.22 9.60
CA ILE A 275 -4.24 -28.82 8.29
C ILE A 275 -2.73 -28.62 8.42
N TRP A 276 -1.95 -29.25 7.53
CA TRP A 276 -0.49 -29.12 7.47
C TRP A 276 -0.06 -27.97 6.55
N ASP A 277 -0.52 -26.77 6.90
CA ASP A 277 -0.17 -25.48 6.31
C ASP A 277 0.20 -24.49 7.41
N CYS A 278 1.23 -23.67 7.19
CA CYS A 278 1.45 -22.50 8.04
C CYS A 278 2.04 -21.33 7.27
N MET A 279 1.49 -20.14 7.54
CA MET A 279 2.07 -18.87 7.14
C MET A 279 2.77 -18.24 8.33
N LEU A 280 4.06 -17.96 8.18
CA LEU A 280 4.88 -17.33 9.20
C LEU A 280 5.26 -15.91 8.78
N ASN A 281 5.33 -14.99 9.74
CA ASN A 281 5.73 -13.61 9.50
C ASN A 281 6.79 -13.13 10.50
N GLN A 282 7.65 -12.23 10.07
CA GLN A 282 8.67 -11.63 10.91
C GLN A 282 8.98 -10.21 10.46
N THR A 283 8.72 -9.25 11.34
CA THR A 283 9.17 -7.88 11.16
C THR A 283 10.22 -7.51 12.21
N ASN A 284 11.26 -6.81 11.77
CA ASN A 284 12.22 -6.11 12.62
C ASN A 284 12.57 -4.78 11.93
N ILE A 285 12.09 -3.69 12.52
CA ILE A 285 12.22 -2.35 11.95
C ILE A 285 13.67 -1.89 11.92
N ALA A 286 14.43 -2.13 12.99
CA ALA A 286 15.83 -1.70 13.09
C ALA A 286 16.70 -2.26 11.95
N ASN A 287 16.42 -3.49 11.53
CA ASN A 287 17.15 -4.18 10.47
C ASN A 287 16.46 -4.13 9.10
N ASN A 288 15.35 -3.39 8.95
CA ASN A 288 14.49 -3.38 7.75
C ASN A 288 14.13 -4.82 7.28
N ASN A 289 13.90 -5.72 8.23
CA ASN A 289 13.37 -7.05 7.94
C ASN A 289 11.85 -6.98 7.99
N ASN A 290 11.19 -7.39 6.92
CA ASN A 290 9.77 -7.64 6.86
C ASN A 290 9.61 -8.86 5.96
N LYS A 291 9.60 -10.05 6.56
CA LYS A 291 9.80 -11.33 5.89
C LYS A 291 8.68 -12.29 6.19
N TYR A 292 8.35 -13.13 5.22
CA TYR A 292 7.39 -14.22 5.37
C TYR A 292 8.03 -15.57 5.10
N TYR A 293 7.40 -16.63 5.61
CA TYR A 293 7.75 -18.01 5.32
C TYR A 293 6.48 -18.87 5.30
N LEU A 294 6.12 -19.41 4.13
CA LEU A 294 5.05 -20.37 3.94
C LEU A 294 5.63 -21.79 3.95
N ILE A 295 4.96 -22.71 4.63
CA ILE A 295 5.28 -24.14 4.62
C ILE A 295 3.98 -24.91 4.38
N GLN A 296 3.96 -25.79 3.37
CA GLN A 296 2.84 -26.66 3.04
C GLN A 296 3.30 -28.10 2.90
N LEU A 297 2.62 -29.03 3.56
CA LEU A 297 2.73 -30.46 3.25
C LEU A 297 1.67 -30.77 2.18
N LEU A 298 2.11 -31.24 1.02
CA LEU A 298 1.26 -31.54 -0.12
C LEU A 298 1.19 -33.06 -0.34
N GLN A 299 0.01 -33.54 -0.67
CA GLN A 299 -0.23 -34.90 -1.14
C GLN A 299 -0.66 -34.83 -2.61
N GLN A 300 0.02 -35.57 -3.47
CA GLN A 300 -0.34 -35.62 -4.89
C GLN A 300 -1.67 -36.37 -5.08
N ASP A 301 -2.50 -35.91 -6.02
CA ASP A 301 -3.85 -36.44 -6.22
C ASP A 301 -3.85 -37.85 -6.83
N THR A 302 -2.98 -38.07 -7.81
CA THR A 302 -2.95 -39.28 -8.64
C THR A 302 -1.98 -40.34 -8.13
N SER A 303 -1.00 -39.94 -7.31
CA SER A 303 0.01 -40.82 -6.71
C SER A 303 0.03 -40.57 -5.21
N LYS A 304 0.29 -41.58 -4.37
CA LYS A 304 0.44 -41.39 -2.92
C LYS A 304 1.77 -40.69 -2.54
N GLY A 305 2.27 -39.80 -3.40
CA GLY A 305 3.50 -39.05 -3.18
C GLY A 305 3.25 -37.84 -2.28
N PHE A 306 4.17 -37.59 -1.36
CA PHE A 306 4.15 -36.46 -0.44
C PHE A 306 5.29 -35.49 -0.76
N TYR A 307 4.99 -34.21 -0.63
CA TYR A 307 5.94 -33.13 -0.87
C TYR A 307 5.86 -32.10 0.26
N VAL A 308 6.98 -31.44 0.57
CA VAL A 308 6.98 -30.26 1.44
C VAL A 308 7.35 -29.04 0.61
N TRP A 309 6.37 -28.18 0.39
CA TRP A 309 6.54 -26.90 -0.30
C TRP A 309 6.91 -25.80 0.71
N GLN A 310 7.89 -24.98 0.35
CA GLN A 310 8.37 -23.86 1.15
C GLN A 310 8.50 -22.64 0.25
N ARG A 311 7.99 -21.49 0.70
CA ARG A 311 8.17 -20.21 -0.01
C ARG A 311 8.47 -19.10 0.98
N TRP A 312 9.52 -18.32 0.75
CA TRP A 312 9.93 -17.27 1.68
C TRP A 312 10.53 -16.07 0.98
N GLY A 313 10.42 -14.90 1.59
CA GLY A 313 10.95 -13.68 1.00
C GLY A 313 10.52 -12.44 1.75
N ARG A 314 10.58 -11.29 1.06
CA ARG A 314 10.11 -10.01 1.60
C ARG A 314 8.58 -9.87 1.46
N VAL A 315 7.96 -9.16 2.40
CA VAL A 315 6.52 -8.86 2.35
C VAL A 315 6.16 -7.98 1.15
N GLY A 316 5.13 -8.37 0.39
CA GLY A 316 4.79 -7.82 -0.94
C GLY A 316 5.46 -8.41 -2.18
N TYR A 317 6.54 -9.20 -2.04
CA TYR A 317 7.34 -9.66 -3.20
C TYR A 317 7.34 -11.19 -3.37
N ASN A 318 7.56 -11.63 -4.61
CA ASN A 318 7.82 -13.03 -4.91
C ASN A 318 9.07 -13.48 -4.17
N GLY A 319 8.93 -14.63 -3.50
CA GLY A 319 9.96 -15.21 -2.67
C GLY A 319 10.83 -16.20 -3.42
N GLN A 320 11.83 -16.73 -2.71
CA GLN A 320 12.47 -17.99 -3.07
C GLN A 320 11.52 -19.15 -2.73
N THR A 321 11.65 -20.23 -3.46
CA THR A 321 10.81 -21.42 -3.32
C THR A 321 11.66 -22.67 -3.17
N ASN A 322 11.14 -23.69 -2.51
CA ASN A 322 11.76 -24.99 -2.43
C ASN A 322 10.67 -26.07 -2.34
N LEU A 323 10.76 -27.09 -3.20
CA LEU A 323 9.86 -28.23 -3.21
C LEU A 323 10.66 -29.49 -2.86
N VAL A 324 10.43 -30.03 -1.67
CA VAL A 324 11.10 -31.24 -1.21
C VAL A 324 10.22 -32.44 -1.53
N ASN A 325 10.74 -33.39 -2.30
CA ASN A 325 10.06 -34.66 -2.59
C ASN A 325 10.34 -35.67 -1.46
N CYS A 326 9.29 -36.19 -0.82
CA CYS A 326 9.38 -37.16 0.26
C CYS A 326 8.93 -38.58 -0.16
N GLY A 327 8.69 -38.80 -1.45
CA GLY A 327 8.21 -40.08 -1.97
C GLY A 327 6.87 -40.47 -1.34
N SER A 328 6.63 -41.77 -1.12
CA SER A 328 5.41 -42.27 -0.49
C SER A 328 5.43 -42.28 1.05
N ASN A 329 6.48 -41.74 1.68
CA ASN A 329 6.67 -41.78 3.12
C ASN A 329 6.10 -40.52 3.79
N LEU A 330 4.88 -40.65 4.33
CA LEU A 330 4.19 -39.57 5.04
C LEU A 330 4.96 -39.11 6.29
N ASP A 331 5.55 -40.03 7.05
CA ASP A 331 6.26 -39.68 8.28
C ASP A 331 7.52 -38.86 8.00
N SER A 332 8.21 -39.17 6.90
CA SER A 332 9.34 -38.37 6.41
C SER A 332 8.89 -36.95 6.04
N ALA A 333 7.76 -36.80 5.35
CA ALA A 333 7.19 -35.50 5.00
C ALA A 333 6.78 -34.69 6.24
N LYS A 334 6.12 -35.34 7.21
CA LYS A 334 5.74 -34.73 8.50
C LYS A 334 6.96 -34.29 9.29
N ALA A 335 8.01 -35.12 9.33
CA ALA A 335 9.26 -34.79 10.00
C ALA A 335 9.98 -33.61 9.32
N ALA A 336 10.04 -33.57 7.98
CA ALA A 336 10.62 -32.46 7.23
C ALA A 336 9.86 -31.15 7.47
N PHE A 337 8.53 -31.18 7.43
CA PHE A 337 7.68 -30.04 7.76
C PHE A 337 7.94 -29.55 9.19
N SER A 338 7.85 -30.44 10.17
CA SER A 338 7.96 -30.11 11.60
C SER A 338 9.36 -29.60 11.95
N LYS A 339 10.40 -30.20 11.36
CA LYS A 339 11.80 -29.73 11.49
C LYS A 339 11.95 -28.31 10.97
N LYS A 340 11.36 -28.00 9.81
CA LYS A 340 11.43 -26.65 9.24
C LYS A 340 10.65 -25.65 10.09
N PHE A 341 9.45 -26.02 10.55
CA PHE A 341 8.63 -25.20 11.45
C PHE A 341 9.40 -24.88 12.74
N LYS A 342 9.98 -25.89 13.40
CA LYS A 342 10.78 -25.73 14.62
C LYS A 342 12.03 -24.88 14.40
N ASP A 343 12.74 -25.06 13.28
CA ASP A 343 13.90 -24.22 12.94
C ASP A 343 13.52 -22.72 12.83
N LYS A 344 12.38 -22.42 12.21
CA LYS A 344 11.94 -21.04 11.94
C LYS A 344 11.25 -20.37 13.13
N THR A 345 10.56 -21.12 13.97
CA THR A 345 9.75 -20.59 15.07
C THR A 345 10.31 -20.89 16.45
N GLY A 346 11.13 -21.94 16.59
CA GLY A 346 11.56 -22.52 17.86
C GLY A 346 10.47 -23.30 18.61
N ASN A 347 9.28 -23.49 18.00
CA ASN A 347 8.16 -24.21 18.59
C ASN A 347 7.97 -25.57 17.91
N ASP A 348 7.43 -26.55 18.63
CA ASP A 348 7.06 -27.85 18.07
C ASP A 348 5.70 -27.78 17.38
N TRP A 349 5.59 -28.32 16.16
CA TRP A 349 4.34 -28.28 15.37
C TRP A 349 3.16 -28.96 16.07
N ALA A 350 3.43 -30.03 16.84
CA ALA A 350 2.42 -30.72 17.63
C ALA A 350 1.81 -29.85 18.73
N LEU A 351 2.50 -28.78 19.15
CA LEU A 351 2.07 -27.84 20.19
C LEU A 351 1.73 -26.47 19.60
N LYS A 352 1.36 -26.40 18.31
CA LYS A 352 1.04 -25.13 17.63
C LYS A 352 -0.10 -24.35 18.29
N ASP A 353 -1.03 -25.03 18.96
CA ASP A 353 -2.15 -24.37 19.66
C ASP A 353 -1.69 -23.67 20.95
N SER A 354 -0.50 -24.01 21.46
CA SER A 354 0.19 -23.34 22.58
C SER A 354 1.43 -22.59 22.12
N PHE A 355 1.42 -22.07 20.88
CA PHE A 355 2.54 -21.36 20.28
C PHE A 355 2.97 -20.16 21.13
N VAL A 356 4.28 -20.04 21.38
CA VAL A 356 4.87 -18.89 22.05
C VAL A 356 5.87 -18.20 21.12
N LYS A 357 5.66 -16.92 20.88
CA LYS A 357 6.57 -16.12 20.06
C LYS A 357 7.94 -16.00 20.71
N ILE A 358 8.98 -16.48 20.02
CA ILE A 358 10.38 -16.35 20.45
C ILE A 358 11.02 -15.09 19.81
N PRO A 359 11.68 -14.20 20.57
CA PRO A 359 12.40 -13.05 20.02
C PRO A 359 13.39 -13.44 18.91
N GLY A 360 13.41 -12.68 17.81
CA GLY A 360 14.30 -12.94 16.67
C GLY A 360 13.92 -14.13 15.77
N LYS A 361 12.89 -14.91 16.11
CA LYS A 361 12.31 -15.97 15.25
C LYS A 361 11.04 -15.51 14.54
N TYR A 362 10.48 -16.32 13.65
CA TYR A 362 9.20 -16.01 13.00
C TYR A 362 8.04 -16.19 13.99
N ASP A 363 6.96 -15.44 13.74
CA ASP A 363 5.65 -15.60 14.37
C ASP A 363 4.71 -16.42 13.47
N LEU A 364 3.71 -17.05 14.06
CA LEU A 364 2.69 -17.80 13.35
C LEU A 364 1.48 -16.91 13.08
N LEU A 365 1.07 -16.78 11.81
CA LEU A 365 -0.21 -16.17 11.46
C LEU A 365 -1.30 -17.23 11.50
N ILE A 366 -2.26 -17.07 12.39
CA ILE A 366 -3.39 -17.99 12.50
C ILE A 366 -4.39 -17.67 11.38
N MET A 367 -4.43 -18.56 10.40
CA MET A 367 -5.32 -18.51 9.25
C MET A 367 -6.45 -19.54 9.42
N ASP A 368 -7.69 -19.11 9.23
CA ASP A 368 -8.83 -20.03 9.20
C ASP A 368 -9.07 -20.50 7.76
N TYR A 369 -8.71 -21.75 7.53
CA TYR A 369 -9.01 -22.47 6.29
C TYR A 369 -10.20 -23.42 6.47
N ASN A 370 -10.78 -23.53 7.68
CA ASN A 370 -11.92 -24.39 7.96
C ASN A 370 -13.24 -23.72 7.55
N ALA A 371 -13.26 -23.02 6.40
CA ALA A 371 -14.51 -22.84 5.68
C ALA A 371 -14.82 -24.21 5.08
N GLU A 372 -15.83 -24.87 5.62
CA GLU A 372 -16.23 -26.23 5.26
C GLU A 372 -16.20 -26.43 3.74
N SER A 373 -15.53 -27.50 3.37
CA SER A 373 -15.29 -27.96 2.01
C SER A 373 -16.55 -28.04 1.16
N GLN A 374 -16.40 -27.60 -0.09
CA GLN A 374 -17.34 -27.45 -1.21
C GLN A 374 -17.86 -26.01 -1.33
N GLU A 375 -17.82 -25.43 -2.53
CA GLU A 375 -18.35 -24.09 -2.90
C GLU A 375 -17.43 -22.85 -2.86
N ASP A 376 -16.13 -23.01 -3.07
CA ASP A 376 -15.23 -21.87 -3.33
C ASP A 376 -15.36 -21.30 -4.79
N GLN A 377 -16.57 -21.38 -5.37
CA GLN A 377 -16.88 -20.89 -6.73
C GLN A 377 -17.72 -19.61 -6.77
N VAL A 378 -17.94 -18.91 -5.65
CA VAL A 378 -18.87 -17.76 -5.68
C VAL A 378 -18.29 -16.42 -6.18
N ASP A 379 -17.01 -16.31 -6.56
CA ASP A 379 -16.50 -15.05 -7.17
C ASP A 379 -15.19 -15.18 -8.00
N ALA A 380 -14.98 -16.30 -8.69
CA ALA A 380 -13.98 -16.31 -9.76
C ALA A 380 -14.54 -15.55 -10.98
N PRO A 381 -13.78 -14.63 -11.63
CA PRO A 381 -14.09 -14.27 -13.01
C PRO A 381 -14.19 -15.57 -13.79
N MET A 382 -15.30 -15.80 -14.50
CA MET A 382 -15.49 -17.01 -15.30
C MET A 382 -14.16 -17.33 -16.02
N PRO A 383 -13.55 -18.51 -15.81
CA PRO A 383 -12.61 -19.00 -16.81
C PRO A 383 -13.43 -19.11 -18.09
N ASP A 384 -12.96 -18.58 -19.22
CA ASP A 384 -13.62 -18.68 -20.53
C ASP A 384 -14.34 -20.02 -20.66
N SER A 385 -15.64 -20.03 -20.39
CA SER A 385 -16.43 -21.24 -20.34
C SER A 385 -16.81 -21.56 -21.77
N ASP A 386 -16.61 -22.82 -22.11
CA ASP A 386 -17.22 -23.45 -23.28
C ASP A 386 -18.71 -23.02 -23.32
N PRO A 387 -19.19 -22.41 -24.43
CA PRO A 387 -20.51 -21.77 -24.51
C PRO A 387 -21.71 -22.75 -24.49
N SER A 388 -21.57 -23.91 -23.86
CA SER A 388 -22.53 -25.02 -23.94
C SER A 388 -23.18 -25.44 -22.62
N GLN A 389 -22.92 -24.77 -21.48
CA GLN A 389 -23.69 -24.98 -20.23
C GLN A 389 -23.95 -23.68 -19.45
N GLU A 390 -25.00 -22.95 -19.81
CA GLU A 390 -25.59 -21.90 -18.97
C GLU A 390 -26.51 -22.55 -17.92
N THR A 391 -26.04 -22.69 -16.68
CA THR A 391 -26.95 -22.81 -15.53
C THR A 391 -27.61 -21.44 -15.33
N SER A 392 -28.89 -21.33 -15.63
CA SER A 392 -29.65 -20.07 -15.53
C SER A 392 -29.71 -19.61 -14.07
N VAL A 393 -28.97 -18.55 -13.72
CA VAL A 393 -29.10 -17.88 -12.42
C VAL A 393 -30.52 -17.29 -12.32
N PRO A 394 -31.29 -17.57 -11.26
CA PRO A 394 -32.63 -17.01 -11.09
C PRO A 394 -32.61 -15.47 -11.02
N ASP A 395 -33.66 -14.83 -11.54
CA ASP A 395 -33.82 -13.38 -11.42
C ASP A 395 -33.98 -12.95 -9.95
N SER A 396 -33.36 -11.82 -9.59
CA SER A 396 -33.50 -11.22 -8.26
C SER A 396 -34.91 -10.69 -8.03
N LYS A 397 -35.44 -10.92 -6.83
CA LYS A 397 -36.76 -10.45 -6.40
C LYS A 397 -36.72 -9.07 -5.73
N LEU A 398 -35.53 -8.51 -5.54
CA LEU A 398 -35.33 -7.24 -4.81
C LEU A 398 -35.50 -6.01 -5.70
N ASP A 399 -35.92 -4.89 -5.11
CA ASP A 399 -35.89 -3.57 -5.75
C ASP A 399 -34.49 -3.27 -6.30
N LYS A 400 -34.40 -2.66 -7.49
CA LYS A 400 -33.12 -2.39 -8.15
C LYS A 400 -32.17 -1.56 -7.27
N ARG A 401 -32.71 -0.63 -6.47
CA ARG A 401 -31.94 0.19 -5.52
C ARG A 401 -31.31 -0.65 -4.41
N LEU A 402 -31.99 -1.70 -3.96
CA LEU A 402 -31.44 -2.65 -3.00
C LEU A 402 -30.38 -3.53 -3.65
N GLN A 403 -30.61 -4.00 -4.87
CA GLN A 403 -29.58 -4.77 -5.59
C GLN A 403 -28.28 -3.96 -5.72
N ASP A 404 -28.39 -2.69 -6.12
CA ASP A 404 -27.24 -1.79 -6.26
C ASP A 404 -26.57 -1.49 -4.91
N LEU A 405 -27.33 -1.41 -3.81
CA LEU A 405 -26.77 -1.24 -2.47
C LEU A 405 -26.02 -2.48 -2.01
N VAL A 406 -26.63 -3.66 -2.13
CA VAL A 406 -26.04 -4.94 -1.71
C VAL A 406 -24.77 -5.20 -2.52
N GLN A 407 -24.82 -5.05 -3.84
CA GLN A 407 -23.63 -5.18 -4.68
C GLN A 407 -22.52 -4.19 -4.28
N LEU A 408 -22.87 -2.96 -3.90
CA LEU A 408 -21.90 -1.96 -3.46
C LEU A 408 -21.19 -2.33 -2.15
N ILE A 409 -21.93 -2.85 -1.16
CA ILE A 409 -21.36 -3.17 0.17
C ILE A 409 -20.79 -4.58 0.25
N CYS A 410 -21.12 -5.46 -0.70
CA CYS A 410 -20.66 -6.83 -0.79
C CYS A 410 -19.56 -7.05 -1.86
N ASP A 411 -19.07 -5.99 -2.50
CA ASP A 411 -17.99 -6.10 -3.49
C ASP A 411 -16.63 -6.42 -2.83
N VAL A 412 -16.27 -7.71 -2.86
CA VAL A 412 -15.01 -8.23 -2.31
C VAL A 412 -13.79 -7.50 -2.89
N LYS A 413 -13.81 -7.16 -4.18
CA LYS A 413 -12.68 -6.47 -4.81
C LYS A 413 -12.50 -5.05 -4.27
N SER A 414 -13.60 -4.35 -4.03
CA SER A 414 -13.56 -3.04 -3.38
C SER A 414 -13.06 -3.13 -1.94
N MET A 415 -13.39 -4.21 -1.22
CA MET A 415 -12.83 -4.50 0.11
C MET A 415 -11.31 -4.75 0.06
N GLU A 416 -10.84 -5.54 -0.91
CA GLU A 416 -9.40 -5.78 -1.14
C GLU A 416 -8.65 -4.49 -1.43
N ASP A 417 -9.14 -3.69 -2.37
CA ASP A 417 -8.52 -2.40 -2.72
C ASP A 417 -8.39 -1.49 -1.50
N ALA A 418 -9.40 -1.45 -0.63
CA ALA A 418 -9.43 -0.60 0.55
C ALA A 418 -8.36 -0.98 1.58
N VAL A 419 -8.19 -2.28 1.87
CA VAL A 419 -7.16 -2.72 2.82
C VAL A 419 -5.75 -2.59 2.23
N VAL A 420 -5.60 -2.75 0.91
CA VAL A 420 -4.32 -2.51 0.21
C VAL A 420 -3.93 -1.03 0.27
N GLU A 421 -4.89 -0.10 0.15
CA GLU A 421 -4.65 1.34 0.36
C GLU A 421 -4.09 1.61 1.77
N MET A 422 -4.57 0.88 2.76
CA MET A 422 -4.11 0.93 4.17
C MET A 422 -2.80 0.16 4.42
N LYS A 423 -2.15 -0.32 3.35
CA LYS A 423 -0.86 -1.04 3.34
C LYS A 423 -0.90 -2.44 3.93
N TYR A 424 -2.05 -3.08 3.97
CA TYR A 424 -2.19 -4.49 4.35
C TYR A 424 -1.74 -5.43 3.22
N ASP A 425 -1.03 -6.52 3.56
CA ASP A 425 -0.62 -7.55 2.57
C ASP A 425 -1.76 -8.58 2.38
N ALA A 426 -2.76 -8.20 1.58
CA ALA A 426 -3.90 -9.04 1.23
C ALA A 426 -3.53 -10.30 0.43
N LYS A 427 -2.32 -10.38 -0.17
CA LYS A 427 -1.90 -11.57 -0.91
C LYS A 427 -1.55 -12.74 0.02
N LYS A 428 -1.04 -12.44 1.21
CA LYS A 428 -0.57 -13.45 2.17
C LYS A 428 -1.51 -13.74 3.28
N ALA A 429 -2.22 -12.72 3.73
CA ALA A 429 -3.37 -12.88 4.57
C ALA A 429 -4.59 -12.45 3.75
N PRO A 430 -5.11 -13.35 2.88
CA PRO A 430 -6.34 -13.06 2.15
C PRO A 430 -7.46 -12.66 3.10
N LEU A 431 -8.30 -11.76 2.62
CA LEU A 431 -9.48 -11.31 3.34
C LEU A 431 -10.34 -12.52 3.75
N GLY A 432 -10.91 -12.46 4.95
CA GLY A 432 -11.78 -13.50 5.49
C GLY A 432 -11.07 -14.74 6.04
N LYS A 433 -9.74 -14.82 5.95
CA LYS A 433 -8.95 -15.90 6.57
C LYS A 433 -8.18 -15.46 7.81
N LEU A 434 -8.05 -14.16 8.05
CA LEU A 434 -7.46 -13.64 9.28
C LEU A 434 -8.42 -13.90 10.45
N THR A 435 -7.97 -14.65 11.47
CA THR A 435 -8.84 -14.99 12.59
C THR A 435 -9.11 -13.82 13.53
N LYS A 436 -10.26 -13.86 14.23
CA LYS A 436 -10.56 -12.94 15.34
C LYS A 436 -9.44 -12.92 16.39
N THR A 437 -8.83 -14.07 16.68
CA THR A 437 -7.68 -14.18 17.58
C THR A 437 -6.49 -13.37 17.08
N GLN A 438 -6.19 -13.43 15.78
CA GLN A 438 -5.10 -12.65 15.17
C GLN A 438 -5.39 -11.14 15.19
N ILE A 439 -6.65 -10.74 14.94
CA ILE A 439 -7.08 -9.32 15.03
C ILE A 439 -6.96 -8.81 16.46
N ARG A 440 -7.41 -9.59 17.45
CA ARG A 440 -7.25 -9.28 18.89
C ARG A 440 -5.80 -9.12 19.28
N ALA A 441 -4.93 -10.03 18.83
CA ALA A 441 -3.48 -9.92 19.04
C ALA A 441 -2.91 -8.64 18.39
N GLY A 442 -3.47 -8.19 17.26
CA GLY A 442 -3.15 -6.89 16.65
C GLY A 442 -3.51 -5.71 17.54
N TYR A 443 -4.70 -5.72 18.16
CA TYR A 443 -5.13 -4.68 19.10
C TYR A 443 -4.24 -4.60 20.34
N GLU A 444 -3.89 -5.74 20.94
CA GLU A 444 -2.97 -5.80 22.09
C GLU A 444 -1.60 -5.19 21.75
N ALA A 445 -1.06 -5.48 20.57
CA ALA A 445 0.20 -4.90 20.12
C ALA A 445 0.10 -3.37 19.94
N LEU A 446 -1.02 -2.86 19.41
CA LEU A 446 -1.28 -1.42 19.35
C LEU A 446 -1.42 -0.80 20.74
N GLN A 447 -2.01 -1.51 21.71
CA GLN A 447 -2.19 -1.02 23.08
C GLN A 447 -0.84 -0.85 23.78
N ASN A 448 0.11 -1.76 23.52
CA ASN A 448 1.48 -1.63 23.98
C ASN A 448 2.16 -0.39 23.36
N ILE A 449 2.03 -0.20 22.04
CA ILE A 449 2.55 0.98 21.33
C ILE A 449 1.97 2.29 21.92
N GLU A 450 0.65 2.33 22.13
CA GLU A 450 -0.03 3.47 22.76
C GLU A 450 0.57 3.78 24.14
N THR A 451 0.78 2.75 24.96
CA THR A 451 1.34 2.89 26.31
C THR A 451 2.74 3.49 26.28
N LEU A 452 3.57 3.06 25.34
CA LEU A 452 4.92 3.60 25.13
C LEU A 452 4.89 5.06 24.65
N ILE A 453 3.99 5.39 23.70
CA ILE A 453 3.79 6.78 23.24
C ILE A 453 3.39 7.69 24.42
N LYS A 454 2.46 7.25 25.27
CA LYS A 454 2.02 8.01 26.47
C LYS A 454 3.16 8.21 27.47
N LYS A 455 4.01 7.19 27.65
CA LYS A 455 5.22 7.26 28.50
C LYS A 455 6.37 8.05 27.85
N LYS A 456 6.21 8.53 26.61
CA LYS A 456 7.25 9.17 25.79
C LYS A 456 8.49 8.30 25.57
N ASP A 457 8.33 6.98 25.66
CA ASP A 457 9.40 6.04 25.30
C ASP A 457 9.43 5.87 23.78
N MET A 458 10.31 6.62 23.14
CA MET A 458 10.44 6.67 21.67
C MET A 458 11.68 5.91 21.17
N GLY A 459 12.30 5.11 22.05
CA GLY A 459 13.55 4.41 21.80
C GLY A 459 13.36 3.01 21.19
N ARG A 460 14.20 2.08 21.63
CA ARG A 460 14.18 0.69 21.17
C ARG A 460 12.88 -0.03 21.49
N ASN A 461 12.30 0.22 22.66
CA ASN A 461 11.05 -0.41 23.10
C ASN A 461 9.89 -0.12 22.13
N LEU A 462 9.76 1.13 21.67
CA LEU A 462 8.75 1.49 20.66
C LEU A 462 9.01 0.80 19.33
N SER A 463 10.27 0.70 18.92
CA SER A 463 10.67 -0.01 17.70
C SER A 463 10.33 -1.50 17.77
N ASP A 464 10.56 -2.13 18.91
CA ASP A 464 10.26 -3.54 19.13
C ASP A 464 8.73 -3.76 19.17
N ALA A 465 7.97 -2.91 19.85
CA ALA A 465 6.50 -2.96 19.85
C ALA A 465 5.88 -2.73 18.45
N CYS A 466 6.42 -1.78 17.67
CA CYS A 466 6.01 -1.59 16.27
C CYS A 466 6.36 -2.81 15.41
N SER A 467 7.52 -3.43 15.64
CA SER A 467 7.92 -4.66 14.96
C SER A 467 6.98 -5.81 15.28
N GLU A 468 6.55 -5.93 16.52
CA GLU A 468 5.54 -6.91 16.96
C GLU A 468 4.20 -6.69 16.26
N PHE A 469 3.69 -5.46 16.21
CA PHE A 469 2.45 -5.13 15.50
C PHE A 469 2.50 -5.54 14.02
N TYR A 470 3.55 -5.15 13.28
CA TYR A 470 3.70 -5.53 11.87
C TYR A 470 4.01 -7.01 11.64
N THR A 471 4.45 -7.70 12.69
CA THR A 471 4.61 -9.16 12.66
C THR A 471 3.24 -9.85 12.77
N ARG A 472 2.39 -9.38 13.68
CA ARG A 472 1.02 -9.91 13.88
C ARG A 472 0.08 -9.52 12.74
N ILE A 473 0.21 -8.31 12.19
CA ILE A 473 -0.63 -7.77 11.12
C ILE A 473 0.25 -7.48 9.89
N PRO A 474 0.24 -8.35 8.87
CA PRO A 474 1.13 -8.22 7.71
C PRO A 474 0.88 -6.91 6.95
N HIS A 475 1.97 -6.18 6.69
CA HIS A 475 1.93 -4.94 5.93
C HIS A 475 2.96 -4.94 4.79
N GLU A 476 2.56 -4.40 3.65
CA GLU A 476 3.43 -4.21 2.50
C GLU A 476 3.99 -2.78 2.47
N PHE A 477 5.29 -2.66 2.77
CA PHE A 477 6.03 -1.38 2.76
C PHE A 477 7.00 -1.25 1.58
N GLY A 478 6.89 -2.12 0.57
CA GLY A 478 7.88 -2.19 -0.51
C GLY A 478 9.28 -2.47 0.05
N MET A 479 10.32 -1.88 -0.54
CA MET A 479 11.71 -1.97 -0.04
C MET A 479 12.02 -0.99 1.11
N GLN A 480 11.06 -0.15 1.49
CA GLN A 480 11.25 0.83 2.56
C GLN A 480 11.19 0.16 3.93
N THR A 481 11.90 0.76 4.89
CA THR A 481 11.81 0.36 6.29
C THR A 481 10.38 0.57 6.80
N PRO A 482 9.75 -0.43 7.47
CA PRO A 482 8.44 -0.23 8.06
C PRO A 482 8.42 1.00 8.99
N PRO A 483 7.44 1.90 8.85
CA PRO A 483 7.44 3.16 9.58
C PRO A 483 7.11 2.93 11.06
N LEU A 484 7.77 3.68 11.95
CA LEU A 484 7.45 3.63 13.38
C LEU A 484 6.12 4.34 13.67
N ILE A 485 5.26 3.69 14.45
CA ILE A 485 3.99 4.25 14.94
C ILE A 485 4.32 5.11 16.16
N ARG A 486 4.40 6.43 15.97
CA ARG A 486 4.91 7.37 16.98
C ARG A 486 3.89 8.38 17.48
N THR A 487 2.73 8.47 16.81
CA THR A 487 1.72 9.48 17.13
C THR A 487 0.36 8.84 17.40
N PRO A 488 -0.48 9.47 18.23
CA PRO A 488 -1.86 9.03 18.44
C PRO A 488 -2.66 8.87 17.14
N GLN A 489 -2.41 9.73 16.15
CA GLN A 489 -3.07 9.68 14.85
C GLN A 489 -2.70 8.41 14.07
N MET A 490 -1.42 8.02 14.08
CA MET A 490 -1.00 6.77 13.44
C MET A 490 -1.59 5.54 14.13
N VAL A 491 -1.74 5.57 15.47
CA VAL A 491 -2.44 4.50 16.21
C VAL A 491 -3.90 4.42 15.76
N LYS A 492 -4.60 5.57 15.64
CA LYS A 492 -5.98 5.63 15.14
C LYS A 492 -6.12 5.06 13.72
N GLU A 493 -5.19 5.35 12.83
CA GLU A 493 -5.17 4.78 11.47
C GLU A 493 -5.04 3.25 11.48
N LYS A 494 -4.25 2.69 12.41
CA LYS A 494 -4.09 1.24 12.56
C LYS A 494 -5.27 0.57 13.26
N ILE A 495 -5.95 1.26 14.17
CA ILE A 495 -7.24 0.80 14.72
C ILE A 495 -8.27 0.69 13.59
N SER A 496 -8.39 1.72 12.75
CA SER A 496 -9.30 1.70 11.61
C SER A 496 -9.02 0.57 10.62
N LEU A 497 -7.76 0.16 10.47
CA LEU A 497 -7.39 -1.02 9.67
C LEU A 497 -7.93 -2.30 10.30
N LEU A 498 -7.74 -2.49 11.61
CA LEU A 498 -8.19 -3.70 12.31
C LEU A 498 -9.71 -3.82 12.30
N GLU A 499 -10.43 -2.71 12.48
CA GLU A 499 -11.90 -2.66 12.39
C GLU A 499 -12.37 -3.07 10.99
N ALA A 500 -11.76 -2.50 9.94
CA ALA A 500 -12.09 -2.85 8.56
C ALA A 500 -11.80 -4.33 8.27
N LEU A 501 -10.69 -4.88 8.76
CA LEU A 501 -10.37 -6.31 8.60
C LEU A 501 -11.40 -7.21 9.31
N GLU A 502 -11.88 -6.81 10.49
CA GLU A 502 -12.92 -7.54 11.22
C GLU A 502 -14.26 -7.50 10.48
N ASP A 503 -14.70 -6.33 10.03
CA ASP A 503 -15.96 -6.19 9.28
C ASP A 503 -15.93 -6.95 7.95
N ILE A 504 -14.77 -6.96 7.26
CA ILE A 504 -14.56 -7.73 6.04
C ILE A 504 -14.62 -9.24 6.31
N GLU A 505 -14.03 -9.71 7.42
CA GLU A 505 -14.09 -11.12 7.80
C GLU A 505 -15.53 -11.58 8.03
N ILE A 506 -16.32 -10.75 8.72
CA ILE A 506 -17.75 -10.94 8.91
C ILE A 506 -18.46 -10.95 7.56
N ALA A 507 -18.21 -9.96 6.71
CA ALA A 507 -18.84 -9.84 5.40
C ALA A 507 -18.58 -11.10 4.56
N ILE A 508 -17.33 -11.55 4.46
CA ILE A 508 -16.98 -12.76 3.69
C ILE A 508 -17.67 -14.01 4.24
N LYS A 509 -17.76 -14.15 5.57
CA LYS A 509 -18.52 -15.26 6.18
C LYS A 509 -20.00 -15.21 5.83
N MET A 510 -20.59 -14.01 5.78
CA MET A 510 -21.98 -13.81 5.35
C MET A 510 -22.16 -14.13 3.86
N LEU A 511 -21.22 -13.74 3.00
CA LEU A 511 -21.28 -14.01 1.55
C LEU A 511 -21.24 -15.51 1.22
N LYS A 512 -20.62 -16.32 2.07
CA LYS A 512 -20.53 -17.78 1.90
C LYS A 512 -21.75 -18.56 2.40
N GLY A 513 -22.65 -17.93 3.16
CA GLY A 513 -23.83 -18.58 3.72
C GLY A 513 -25.11 -18.33 2.92
N GLY A 514 -26.13 -19.17 3.13
CA GLY A 514 -27.48 -18.99 2.63
C GLY A 514 -27.93 -20.04 1.61
N ASP A 515 -29.14 -19.84 1.07
CA ASP A 515 -29.73 -20.75 0.09
C ASP A 515 -29.10 -20.55 -1.29
N MET A 516 -28.44 -21.58 -1.80
CA MET A 516 -27.77 -21.59 -3.11
C MET A 516 -28.75 -21.60 -4.29
N SER A 517 -30.04 -21.81 -4.05
CA SER A 517 -31.09 -21.75 -5.07
C SER A 517 -31.57 -20.33 -5.36
N GLU A 518 -31.21 -19.34 -4.55
CA GLU A 518 -31.57 -17.94 -4.75
C GLU A 518 -30.58 -17.19 -5.65
N ASN A 519 -31.01 -16.02 -6.16
CA ASN A 519 -30.07 -15.08 -6.75
C ASN A 519 -29.00 -14.68 -5.72
N PRO A 520 -27.70 -14.61 -6.07
CA PRO A 520 -26.64 -14.27 -5.11
C PRO A 520 -26.88 -12.96 -4.34
N VAL A 521 -27.46 -11.95 -4.99
CA VAL A 521 -27.76 -10.65 -4.36
C VAL A 521 -28.85 -10.80 -3.29
N ASP A 522 -29.88 -11.60 -3.58
CA ASP A 522 -30.99 -11.87 -2.64
C ASP A 522 -30.49 -12.64 -1.43
N ARG A 523 -29.67 -13.67 -1.68
CA ARG A 523 -29.00 -14.44 -0.63
C ARG A 523 -28.15 -13.54 0.28
N HIS A 524 -27.35 -12.65 -0.31
CA HIS A 524 -26.53 -11.72 0.47
C HIS A 524 -27.39 -10.76 1.30
N TYR A 525 -28.48 -10.24 0.73
CA TYR A 525 -29.45 -9.41 1.45
C TYR A 525 -30.08 -10.14 2.64
N HIS A 526 -30.54 -11.37 2.46
CA HIS A 526 -31.11 -12.17 3.56
C HIS A 526 -30.09 -12.40 4.69
N GLN A 527 -28.81 -12.58 4.37
CA GLN A 527 -27.75 -12.71 5.38
C GLN A 527 -27.50 -11.43 6.18
N LEU A 528 -27.86 -10.25 5.65
CA LEU A 528 -27.76 -8.98 6.39
C LEU A 528 -28.76 -8.88 7.55
N ARG A 529 -29.81 -9.74 7.60
CA ARG A 529 -30.81 -9.77 8.69
C ARG A 529 -31.35 -8.39 9.08
N CYS A 530 -31.53 -7.55 8.07
CA CYS A 530 -31.97 -6.18 8.21
C CYS A 530 -32.90 -5.85 7.06
N SER A 531 -34.15 -5.52 7.38
CA SER A 531 -35.11 -5.04 6.40
C SER A 531 -34.71 -3.63 5.99
N LEU A 532 -34.32 -3.48 4.73
CA LEU A 532 -34.02 -2.20 4.11
C LEU A 532 -35.13 -1.88 3.11
N ASN A 533 -35.94 -0.87 3.39
CA ASN A 533 -37.06 -0.45 2.56
C ASN A 533 -36.70 0.86 1.84
N PRO A 534 -36.51 0.86 0.51
CA PRO A 534 -36.19 2.07 -0.24
C PRO A 534 -37.35 3.07 -0.21
N LEU A 535 -37.07 4.31 0.20
CA LEU A 535 -38.06 5.38 0.25
C LEU A 535 -38.08 6.18 -1.06
N ASP A 536 -39.28 6.57 -1.50
CA ASP A 536 -39.44 7.43 -2.67
C ASP A 536 -39.02 8.87 -2.36
N HIS A 537 -38.43 9.55 -3.34
CA HIS A 537 -37.90 10.92 -3.19
C HIS A 537 -39.00 11.95 -2.87
N SER A 538 -40.25 11.63 -3.19
CA SER A 538 -41.42 12.46 -2.91
C SER A 538 -41.91 12.36 -1.46
N THR A 539 -41.49 11.35 -0.70
CA THR A 539 -41.90 11.16 0.69
C THR A 539 -41.41 12.31 1.58
N ASP A 540 -42.19 12.61 2.62
CA ASP A 540 -41.84 13.66 3.59
C ASP A 540 -40.57 13.30 4.38
N ASP A 541 -40.38 12.00 4.68
CA ASP A 541 -39.16 11.50 5.30
C ASP A 541 -37.94 11.74 4.42
N PHE A 542 -38.00 11.44 3.11
CA PHE A 542 -36.89 11.72 2.21
C PHE A 542 -36.54 13.21 2.18
N LYS A 543 -37.55 14.08 2.05
CA LYS A 543 -37.34 15.54 2.04
C LYS A 543 -36.76 16.05 3.35
N LEU A 544 -37.26 15.55 4.49
CA LEU A 544 -36.79 15.91 5.82
C LEU A 544 -35.35 15.47 6.04
N ILE A 545 -35.01 14.23 5.71
CA ILE A 545 -33.65 13.69 5.86
C ILE A 545 -32.68 14.37 4.90
N ASN A 546 -33.09 14.65 3.65
CA ASN A 546 -32.27 15.46 2.74
C ASN A 546 -32.04 16.86 3.31
N ARG A 547 -33.07 17.52 3.85
CA ARG A 547 -32.92 18.81 4.52
C ARG A 547 -31.96 18.71 5.70
N TYR A 548 -32.07 17.67 6.52
CA TYR A 548 -31.18 17.43 7.65
C TYR A 548 -29.71 17.26 7.20
N LEU A 549 -29.48 16.47 6.14
CA LEU A 549 -28.17 16.28 5.51
C LEU A 549 -27.57 17.62 5.05
N GLN A 550 -28.35 18.46 4.36
CA GLN A 550 -27.87 19.72 3.80
C GLN A 550 -27.67 20.82 4.85
N GLU A 551 -28.61 21.00 5.78
CA GLU A 551 -28.55 22.08 6.78
C GLU A 551 -27.45 21.85 7.81
N THR A 552 -27.14 20.58 8.13
CA THR A 552 -26.07 20.24 9.08
C THR A 552 -24.72 19.96 8.43
N HIS A 553 -24.53 20.39 7.18
CA HIS A 553 -23.21 20.40 6.55
C HIS A 553 -22.36 21.52 7.17
N ALA A 554 -21.35 21.15 7.94
CA ALA A 554 -20.49 22.10 8.64
C ALA A 554 -19.68 23.00 7.69
N ALA A 555 -19.66 24.31 7.98
CA ALA A 555 -18.99 25.31 7.13
C ALA A 555 -17.47 25.10 6.95
N THR A 556 -16.79 24.43 7.90
CA THR A 556 -15.35 24.15 7.81
C THR A 556 -15.03 22.94 6.91
N HIS A 557 -16.01 22.07 6.64
CA HIS A 557 -15.87 20.89 5.77
C HIS A 557 -16.23 21.27 4.33
N ASN A 558 -15.58 22.30 3.81
CA ASN A 558 -15.92 22.92 2.53
C ASN A 558 -15.18 22.30 1.33
N GLN A 559 -14.46 21.19 1.51
CA GLN A 559 -13.72 20.50 0.45
C GLN A 559 -14.65 19.70 -0.48
N TYR A 560 -15.86 19.37 -0.01
CA TYR A 560 -16.86 18.62 -0.77
C TYR A 560 -18.28 19.12 -0.45
N LYS A 561 -19.23 18.77 -1.33
CA LYS A 561 -20.68 18.82 -1.07
C LYS A 561 -21.25 17.40 -1.08
N MET A 562 -22.42 17.22 -0.48
CA MET A 562 -23.11 15.93 -0.42
C MET A 562 -24.45 16.00 -1.15
N GLU A 563 -24.74 14.97 -1.93
CA GLU A 563 -26.02 14.75 -2.60
C GLU A 563 -26.61 13.44 -2.09
N LEU A 564 -27.86 13.48 -1.60
CA LEU A 564 -28.59 12.28 -1.23
C LEU A 564 -29.07 11.59 -2.51
N LEU A 565 -28.56 10.38 -2.78
CA LEU A 565 -28.97 9.58 -3.93
C LEU A 565 -30.17 8.70 -3.58
N GLU A 566 -30.07 7.94 -2.48
CA GLU A 566 -31.10 6.98 -2.06
C GLU A 566 -31.23 7.02 -0.54
N LEU A 567 -32.43 6.73 -0.04
CA LEU A 567 -32.75 6.61 1.37
C LEU A 567 -33.45 5.28 1.62
N PHE A 568 -33.02 4.56 2.65
CA PHE A 568 -33.59 3.29 3.05
C PHE A 568 -34.04 3.37 4.50
N ASP A 569 -35.31 3.06 4.78
CA ASP A 569 -35.78 2.79 6.14
C ASP A 569 -35.25 1.43 6.60
N CYS A 570 -34.64 1.41 7.77
CA CYS A 570 -33.89 0.27 8.30
C CYS A 570 -34.61 -0.31 9.50
N ASP A 571 -34.81 -1.63 9.50
CA ASP A 571 -35.27 -2.38 10.67
C ASP A 571 -34.43 -3.65 10.80
N ARG A 572 -33.48 -3.63 11.73
CA ARG A 572 -32.58 -4.76 11.99
C ARG A 572 -33.24 -5.76 12.93
N GLU A 573 -33.15 -7.03 12.59
CA GLU A 573 -33.73 -8.12 13.37
C GLU A 573 -33.31 -8.05 14.85
N GLY A 574 -34.30 -8.04 15.75
CA GLY A 574 -34.12 -8.01 17.19
C GLY A 574 -33.75 -6.65 17.79
N GLU A 575 -33.38 -5.65 16.98
CA GLU A 575 -32.89 -4.36 17.49
C GLU A 575 -34.00 -3.56 18.18
N THR A 576 -35.20 -3.50 17.59
CA THR A 576 -36.35 -2.85 18.21
C THR A 576 -36.75 -3.49 19.54
N ALA A 577 -36.64 -4.81 19.67
CA ALA A 577 -36.96 -5.53 20.90
C ALA A 577 -35.87 -5.35 21.99
N ALA A 578 -34.61 -5.20 21.59
CA ALA A 578 -33.49 -4.96 22.50
C ALA A 578 -33.32 -3.48 22.90
N PHE A 579 -34.03 -2.56 22.24
CA PHE A 579 -33.85 -1.12 22.43
C PHE A 579 -34.28 -0.66 23.84
N ILE A 580 -33.36 -0.01 24.55
CA ILE A 580 -33.57 0.53 25.89
C ILE A 580 -33.74 2.05 25.81
N ASP A 581 -34.95 2.52 26.07
CA ASP A 581 -35.28 3.94 26.12
C ASP A 581 -35.06 4.53 27.53
N HIS A 582 -34.04 5.38 27.66
CA HIS A 582 -33.74 6.16 28.87
C HIS A 582 -34.25 7.61 28.76
N GLY A 583 -35.04 7.93 27.73
CA GLY A 583 -35.47 9.27 27.37
C GLY A 583 -34.43 10.05 26.57
N ASN A 584 -34.74 11.31 26.24
CA ASN A 584 -33.87 12.19 25.46
C ASN A 584 -33.36 11.54 24.16
N ARG A 585 -34.28 10.94 23.41
CA ARG A 585 -33.99 10.28 22.14
C ARG A 585 -33.69 11.28 21.04
N MET A 586 -32.59 11.06 20.33
CA MET A 586 -32.16 11.90 19.22
C MET A 586 -31.84 11.08 17.99
N LEU A 587 -32.22 11.58 16.81
CA LEU A 587 -31.81 11.02 15.54
C LEU A 587 -30.44 11.59 15.16
N LEU A 588 -29.39 10.76 15.18
CA LEU A 588 -28.00 11.23 15.04
C LEU A 588 -27.23 10.49 13.95
N TRP A 589 -26.24 11.17 13.37
CA TRP A 589 -25.42 10.68 12.28
C TRP A 589 -24.29 9.77 12.74
N HIS A 590 -24.15 8.63 12.07
CA HIS A 590 -22.97 7.77 12.09
C HIS A 590 -22.44 7.60 10.67
N GLY A 591 -21.11 7.61 10.52
CA GLY A 591 -20.44 7.44 9.24
C GLY A 591 -19.28 6.47 9.37
N SER A 592 -19.10 5.64 8.36
CA SER A 592 -18.07 4.60 8.34
C SER A 592 -17.64 4.30 6.91
N ARG A 593 -16.47 3.67 6.75
CA ARG A 593 -15.93 3.25 5.45
C ARG A 593 -16.89 2.29 4.75
N LEU A 594 -16.89 2.31 3.42
CA LEU A 594 -17.78 1.47 2.63
C LEU A 594 -17.68 -0.04 2.99
N THR A 595 -16.46 -0.50 3.28
CA THR A 595 -16.14 -1.88 3.66
C THR A 595 -16.81 -2.37 4.94
N ASN A 596 -17.24 -1.45 5.80
CA ASN A 596 -17.73 -1.80 7.14
C ASN A 596 -19.25 -2.01 7.15
N TRP A 597 -19.96 -1.59 6.11
CA TRP A 597 -21.44 -1.57 6.11
C TRP A 597 -22.08 -2.95 6.08
N ALA A 598 -21.47 -3.94 5.45
CA ALA A 598 -21.97 -5.32 5.52
C ALA A 598 -21.98 -5.83 6.97
N GLY A 599 -20.91 -5.57 7.73
CA GLY A 599 -20.82 -5.91 9.16
C GLY A 599 -21.79 -5.08 10.03
N ILE A 600 -21.85 -3.75 9.81
CA ILE A 600 -22.73 -2.85 10.57
C ILE A 600 -24.22 -3.18 10.35
N ILE A 601 -24.64 -3.42 9.11
CA ILE A 601 -26.04 -3.78 8.82
C ILE A 601 -26.35 -5.17 9.38
N GLY A 602 -25.42 -6.13 9.21
CA GLY A 602 -25.56 -7.51 9.67
C GLY A 602 -25.60 -7.69 11.18
N GLN A 603 -24.80 -6.94 11.94
CA GLN A 603 -24.58 -7.14 13.38
C GLN A 603 -24.96 -5.94 14.25
N GLY A 604 -25.30 -4.81 13.64
CA GLY A 604 -25.47 -3.54 14.34
C GLY A 604 -24.14 -2.83 14.62
N LEU A 605 -24.24 -1.63 15.22
CA LEU A 605 -23.07 -0.89 15.70
C LEU A 605 -22.48 -1.56 16.93
N ARG A 606 -21.15 -1.69 16.99
CA ARG A 606 -20.44 -2.42 18.04
C ARG A 606 -19.49 -1.48 18.80
N ILE A 607 -19.29 -1.76 20.07
CA ILE A 607 -18.27 -1.08 20.88
C ILE A 607 -16.93 -1.75 20.61
N ALA A 608 -15.88 -0.94 20.50
CA ALA A 608 -14.53 -1.42 20.29
C ALA A 608 -14.12 -2.44 21.38
N PRO A 609 -13.39 -3.51 21.03
CA PRO A 609 -13.08 -4.58 21.97
C PRO A 609 -12.20 -4.09 23.14
N PRO A 610 -12.23 -4.75 24.31
CA PRO A 610 -11.45 -4.36 25.49
C PRO A 610 -9.93 -4.23 25.24
N GLU A 611 -9.40 -4.97 24.28
CA GLU A 611 -7.98 -4.98 23.91
C GLU A 611 -7.58 -3.79 23.01
N ALA A 612 -8.56 -3.14 22.35
CA ALA A 612 -8.27 -1.99 21.51
C ALA A 612 -7.62 -0.84 22.33
N PRO A 613 -6.65 -0.10 21.79
CA PRO A 613 -6.15 1.11 22.44
C PRO A 613 -7.29 2.12 22.63
N VAL A 614 -7.25 2.89 23.71
CA VAL A 614 -8.24 3.98 23.92
C VAL A 614 -7.92 5.21 23.06
N THR A 615 -6.67 5.34 22.64
CA THR A 615 -6.23 6.36 21.68
C THR A 615 -6.98 6.22 20.37
N GLY A 616 -7.68 7.29 19.99
CA GLY A 616 -8.59 7.30 18.84
C GLY A 616 -10.03 7.58 19.26
N TYR A 617 -10.36 7.28 20.53
CA TYR A 617 -11.68 7.47 21.15
C TYR A 617 -11.62 8.61 22.16
N MET A 618 -12.10 9.79 21.78
CA MET A 618 -11.94 11.02 22.57
C MET A 618 -12.58 10.97 23.96
N PHE A 619 -13.61 10.13 24.12
CA PHE A 619 -14.43 9.95 25.31
C PHE A 619 -14.47 8.49 25.78
N GLY A 620 -13.44 7.70 25.48
CA GLY A 620 -13.46 6.27 25.81
C GLY A 620 -14.24 5.42 24.80
N LYS A 621 -14.25 4.10 25.00
CA LYS A 621 -14.79 3.14 24.01
C LYS A 621 -16.30 3.08 24.08
N GLY A 622 -16.96 3.63 23.07
CA GLY A 622 -18.42 3.59 22.91
C GLY A 622 -18.77 3.77 21.45
N VAL A 623 -20.06 3.88 21.15
CA VAL A 623 -20.53 4.19 19.80
C VAL A 623 -20.68 5.70 19.65
N TYR A 624 -19.99 6.27 18.67
CA TYR A 624 -19.92 7.71 18.45
C TYR A 624 -20.91 8.16 17.38
N PHE A 625 -21.60 9.25 17.70
CA PHE A 625 -22.56 9.93 16.85
C PHE A 625 -22.28 11.43 16.78
N ALA A 626 -22.76 12.07 15.71
CA ALA A 626 -22.74 13.51 15.56
C ALA A 626 -24.13 14.06 15.19
N ASP A 627 -24.39 15.30 15.57
CA ASP A 627 -25.55 16.06 15.10
C ASP A 627 -25.29 16.78 13.76
N MET A 628 -24.01 16.85 13.35
CA MET A 628 -23.56 17.46 12.09
C MET A 628 -23.25 16.39 11.03
N SER A 629 -23.97 16.40 9.90
CA SER A 629 -23.85 15.40 8.83
C SER A 629 -22.42 15.27 8.30
N SER A 630 -21.77 16.39 7.95
CA SER A 630 -20.43 16.37 7.34
C SER A 630 -19.33 15.95 8.31
N LYS A 631 -19.59 15.96 9.63
CA LYS A 631 -18.65 15.42 10.61
C LYS A 631 -18.61 13.90 10.52
N SER A 632 -19.77 13.25 10.51
CA SER A 632 -19.88 11.80 10.30
C SER A 632 -19.44 11.42 8.89
N ALA A 633 -19.74 12.24 7.87
CA ALA A 633 -19.37 11.97 6.48
C ALA A 633 -17.85 11.90 6.23
N ASN A 634 -17.03 12.59 7.03
CA ASN A 634 -15.57 12.47 6.94
C ASN A 634 -15.08 11.04 7.26
N TYR A 635 -15.85 10.26 8.01
CA TYR A 635 -15.54 8.86 8.32
C TYR A 635 -15.91 7.90 7.19
N CYS A 636 -16.57 8.36 6.12
CA CYS A 636 -16.80 7.55 4.92
C CYS A 636 -15.51 7.35 4.10
N PHE A 637 -14.51 8.23 4.26
CA PHE A 637 -13.26 8.26 3.46
C PHE A 637 -13.50 8.23 1.94
N ALA A 638 -14.59 8.87 1.48
CA ALA A 638 -14.85 9.04 0.06
C ALA A 638 -13.73 9.85 -0.62
N THR A 639 -13.49 9.58 -1.90
CA THR A 639 -12.44 10.24 -2.70
C THR A 639 -13.00 10.69 -4.04
N LYS A 640 -12.21 11.44 -4.83
CA LYS A 640 -12.59 11.87 -6.19
C LYS A 640 -12.90 10.69 -7.13
N THR A 641 -12.22 9.56 -6.94
CA THR A 641 -12.38 8.36 -7.76
C THR A 641 -13.43 7.41 -7.21
N LYS A 642 -13.56 7.32 -5.87
CA LYS A 642 -14.59 6.55 -5.17
C LYS A 642 -15.47 7.51 -4.37
N ASN A 643 -16.41 8.17 -5.05
CA ASN A 643 -17.17 9.30 -4.53
C ASN A 643 -18.56 8.95 -3.98
N THR A 644 -18.90 7.68 -3.87
CA THR A 644 -20.13 7.23 -3.23
C THR A 644 -19.80 6.68 -1.85
N GLY A 645 -20.54 7.10 -0.83
CA GLY A 645 -20.42 6.60 0.53
C GLY A 645 -21.80 6.41 1.16
N LEU A 646 -21.82 5.77 2.32
CA LEU A 646 -23.04 5.56 3.09
C LEU A 646 -22.95 6.31 4.42
N LEU A 647 -24.10 6.81 4.87
CA LEU A 647 -24.31 7.39 6.19
C LEU A 647 -25.50 6.70 6.86
N LEU A 648 -25.48 6.63 8.18
CA LEU A 648 -26.55 6.05 8.97
C LEU A 648 -27.11 7.09 9.93
N LEU A 649 -28.43 7.11 10.06
CA LEU A 649 -29.14 7.79 11.12
C LEU A 649 -29.69 6.75 12.08
N CYS A 650 -29.34 6.91 13.35
CA CYS A 650 -29.84 6.07 14.42
C CYS A 650 -30.69 6.89 15.38
N ASP A 651 -31.76 6.28 15.87
CA ASP A 651 -32.48 6.70 17.06
C ASP A 651 -31.65 6.30 18.27
N VAL A 652 -31.06 7.30 18.93
CA VAL A 652 -30.13 7.12 20.04
C VAL A 652 -30.78 7.61 21.32
N SER A 653 -30.97 6.68 22.25
CA SER A 653 -31.47 6.92 23.60
C SER A 653 -30.34 7.49 24.47
N LEU A 654 -30.23 8.82 24.55
CA LEU A 654 -29.13 9.47 25.28
C LEU A 654 -29.37 9.50 26.79
N GLY A 655 -30.63 9.47 27.21
CA GLY A 655 -31.05 9.66 28.61
C GLY A 655 -30.41 10.89 29.25
N THR A 656 -30.03 10.73 30.53
CA THR A 656 -29.26 11.75 31.24
C THR A 656 -27.80 11.79 30.77
N ILE A 657 -27.44 12.90 30.12
CA ILE A 657 -26.11 13.13 29.52
C ILE A 657 -25.06 13.53 30.57
N ASN A 658 -23.85 13.00 30.43
CA ASN A 658 -22.62 13.46 31.08
C ASN A 658 -21.82 14.37 30.14
N THR A 659 -21.88 15.67 30.36
CA THR A 659 -21.30 16.68 29.48
C THR A 659 -19.80 16.85 29.70
N LYS A 660 -19.01 16.95 28.61
CA LYS A 660 -17.56 17.13 28.64
C LYS A 660 -17.13 18.28 27.74
N LEU A 661 -16.18 19.10 28.22
CA LEU A 661 -15.60 20.24 27.49
C LEU A 661 -14.26 19.92 26.82
N ALA A 662 -13.59 18.85 27.26
CA ALA A 662 -12.30 18.39 26.77
C ALA A 662 -12.32 16.86 26.70
N ALA A 663 -11.37 16.31 25.92
CA ALA A 663 -11.20 14.87 25.81
C ALA A 663 -11.00 14.21 27.18
N ASP A 664 -11.69 13.09 27.39
CA ASP A 664 -11.61 12.30 28.61
C ASP A 664 -11.68 10.81 28.23
N TYR A 665 -10.52 10.18 28.11
CA TYR A 665 -10.39 8.79 27.72
C TYR A 665 -11.01 7.79 28.72
N SER A 666 -11.47 8.26 29.88
CA SER A 666 -12.15 7.46 30.90
C SER A 666 -13.64 7.78 31.03
N ALA A 667 -14.21 8.51 30.07
CA ALA A 667 -15.61 8.93 30.13
C ALA A 667 -16.62 7.79 29.92
N ASP A 668 -16.15 6.60 29.54
CA ASP A 668 -16.87 5.33 29.55
C ASP A 668 -17.26 4.89 30.98
N LYS A 669 -16.52 5.33 31.99
CA LYS A 669 -16.88 5.19 33.40
C LYS A 669 -17.91 6.25 33.79
N LEU A 670 -19.15 6.04 33.34
CA LEU A 670 -20.26 6.95 33.59
C LEU A 670 -20.50 7.16 35.10
N PRO A 671 -20.70 8.42 35.56
CA PRO A 671 -21.19 8.70 36.90
C PRO A 671 -22.58 8.08 37.11
N SER A 672 -22.93 7.79 38.37
CA SER A 672 -24.25 7.23 38.71
C SER A 672 -25.39 8.08 38.14
N GLY A 673 -26.36 7.40 37.51
CA GLY A 673 -27.53 8.03 36.87
C GLY A 673 -27.30 8.69 35.51
N LYS A 674 -26.08 8.59 34.94
CA LYS A 674 -25.77 9.02 33.57
C LYS A 674 -25.82 7.82 32.63
N HIS A 675 -26.24 8.06 31.38
CA HIS A 675 -26.45 7.01 30.37
C HIS A 675 -25.61 7.24 29.10
N SER A 676 -25.10 8.45 28.90
CA SER A 676 -24.33 8.82 27.72
C SER A 676 -23.36 9.96 28.02
N VAL A 677 -22.44 10.23 27.10
CA VAL A 677 -21.55 11.39 27.14
C VAL A 677 -21.85 12.30 25.96
N GLN A 678 -21.78 13.61 26.20
CA GLN A 678 -21.78 14.61 25.15
C GLN A 678 -20.52 15.46 25.23
N GLY A 679 -19.68 15.38 24.19
CA GLY A 679 -18.60 16.34 23.98
C GLY A 679 -19.17 17.61 23.39
N LEU A 680 -19.04 18.74 24.10
CA LEU A 680 -19.59 20.02 23.63
C LEU A 680 -18.69 20.69 22.59
N GLY A 681 -19.26 20.96 21.43
CA GLY A 681 -18.65 21.72 20.35
C GLY A 681 -18.97 23.20 20.39
N LYS A 682 -18.10 24.02 19.81
CA LYS A 682 -18.32 25.45 19.53
C LYS A 682 -19.48 25.69 18.56
N VAL A 683 -19.75 24.70 17.71
CA VAL A 683 -20.77 24.78 16.66
C VAL A 683 -21.68 23.57 16.75
N GLY A 684 -22.98 23.79 16.69
CA GLY A 684 -24.01 22.75 16.59
C GLY A 684 -25.23 23.27 15.83
N PRO A 685 -26.21 22.41 15.51
CA PRO A 685 -27.45 22.84 14.87
C PRO A 685 -28.25 23.80 15.78
N ASP A 686 -28.98 24.76 15.20
CA ASP A 686 -29.81 25.69 15.98
C ASP A 686 -30.93 24.93 16.73
N PRO A 687 -30.96 24.95 18.09
CA PRO A 687 -31.98 24.26 18.86
C PRO A 687 -33.42 24.68 18.56
N THR A 688 -33.61 25.90 18.04
CA THR A 688 -34.94 26.43 17.70
C THR A 688 -35.56 25.80 16.45
N THR A 689 -34.77 25.10 15.64
CA THR A 689 -35.23 24.42 14.43
C THR A 689 -35.42 22.92 14.61
N PHE A 690 -35.19 22.40 15.83
CA PHE A 690 -35.31 20.97 16.10
C PHE A 690 -36.76 20.51 15.92
N ILE A 691 -36.92 19.36 15.27
CA ILE A 691 -38.22 18.74 15.05
C ILE A 691 -38.35 17.57 16.02
N LYS A 692 -39.52 17.44 16.64
CA LYS A 692 -39.87 16.23 17.41
C LYS A 692 -40.84 15.38 16.64
N THR A 693 -40.50 14.10 16.46
CA THR A 693 -41.39 13.12 15.85
C THR A 693 -42.53 12.75 16.82
N PRO A 694 -43.67 12.21 16.32
CA PRO A 694 -44.79 11.78 17.17
C PRO A 694 -44.39 10.74 18.23
N ASP A 695 -43.40 9.90 17.93
CA ASP A 695 -42.87 8.87 18.83
C ASP A 695 -41.75 9.37 19.77
N GLY A 696 -41.51 10.68 19.80
CA GLY A 696 -40.68 11.35 20.80
C GLY A 696 -39.21 11.55 20.43
N VAL A 697 -38.79 11.22 19.21
CA VAL A 697 -37.40 11.42 18.75
C VAL A 697 -37.18 12.88 18.36
N THR A 698 -36.07 13.45 18.83
CA THR A 698 -35.64 14.79 18.43
C THR A 698 -34.69 14.69 17.22
N ILE A 699 -35.06 15.35 16.13
CA ILE A 699 -34.24 15.50 14.92
C ILE A 699 -33.63 16.90 14.96
N PRO A 700 -32.31 17.04 15.20
CA PRO A 700 -31.65 18.33 15.33
C PRO A 700 -31.36 18.95 13.96
N VAL A 701 -32.41 19.09 13.13
CA VAL A 701 -32.33 19.79 11.85
C VAL A 701 -32.09 21.28 12.12
N GLY A 702 -31.12 21.86 11.42
CA GLY A 702 -30.80 23.27 11.58
C GLY A 702 -29.44 23.65 11.02
N LYS A 703 -29.30 24.91 10.60
CA LYS A 703 -28.01 25.45 10.21
C LYS A 703 -27.08 25.54 11.42
N SER A 704 -25.79 25.44 11.15
CA SER A 704 -24.75 25.58 12.16
C SER A 704 -24.82 26.94 12.86
N LYS A 705 -24.88 26.93 14.20
CA LYS A 705 -24.86 28.09 15.08
C LYS A 705 -23.76 27.95 16.13
N ASN A 706 -23.24 29.08 16.60
CA ASN A 706 -22.33 29.08 17.75
C ASN A 706 -23.12 28.69 19.01
N THR A 707 -22.62 27.70 19.75
CA THR A 707 -23.26 27.17 20.96
C THR A 707 -22.96 28.00 22.21
N GLY A 708 -22.04 28.96 22.13
CA GLY A 708 -21.52 29.71 23.28
C GLY A 708 -20.53 28.92 24.13
N VAL A 709 -20.22 27.69 23.76
CA VAL A 709 -19.29 26.82 24.49
C VAL A 709 -17.86 27.32 24.32
N ASN A 710 -17.19 27.55 25.45
CA ASN A 710 -15.76 27.85 25.50
C ASN A 710 -15.10 26.99 26.58
N ASN A 711 -13.93 26.42 26.27
CA ASN A 711 -13.13 25.72 27.26
C ASN A 711 -12.01 26.65 27.76
N PRO A 712 -12.08 27.15 29.01
CA PRO A 712 -11.05 28.05 29.54
C PRO A 712 -9.70 27.36 29.78
N SER A 713 -9.69 26.02 29.82
CA SER A 713 -8.53 25.21 30.21
C SER A 713 -7.76 24.60 29.02
N GLY A 714 -8.17 24.86 27.78
CA GLY A 714 -7.49 24.29 26.62
C GLY A 714 -8.29 24.37 25.32
N PHE A 715 -8.13 23.36 24.46
CA PHE A 715 -8.86 23.30 23.20
C PHE A 715 -10.36 23.07 23.44
N THR A 716 -11.18 23.59 22.54
CA THR A 716 -12.63 23.29 22.49
C THR A 716 -12.91 22.49 21.24
N LEU A 717 -13.84 21.54 21.31
CA LEU A 717 -14.28 20.81 20.12
C LEU A 717 -14.92 21.79 19.12
N ASN A 718 -14.74 21.53 17.83
CA ASN A 718 -15.42 22.32 16.81
C ASN A 718 -16.92 22.02 16.77
N TYR A 719 -17.29 20.75 16.95
CA TYR A 719 -18.65 20.23 16.80
C TYR A 719 -18.97 19.23 17.90
N ASN A 720 -20.26 19.08 18.24
CA ASN A 720 -20.71 18.13 19.24
C ASN A 720 -20.35 16.68 18.87
N GLU A 721 -20.24 15.83 19.90
CA GLU A 721 -20.21 14.37 19.80
C GLU A 721 -21.12 13.78 20.86
N PHE A 722 -21.81 12.72 20.51
CA PHE A 722 -22.67 11.97 21.42
C PHE A 722 -22.17 10.53 21.46
N ILE A 723 -21.99 10.00 22.66
CA ILE A 723 -21.40 8.68 22.87
C ILE A 723 -22.30 7.90 23.81
N VAL A 724 -22.67 6.71 23.40
CA VAL A 724 -23.35 5.72 24.24
C VAL A 724 -22.42 4.52 24.45
N TYR A 725 -22.53 3.89 25.62
CA TYR A 725 -21.66 2.79 26.05
C TYR A 725 -22.42 1.46 26.19
N ASP A 726 -23.67 1.45 25.72
CA ASP A 726 -24.49 0.26 25.55
C ASP A 726 -25.11 0.29 24.14
N THR A 727 -24.93 -0.79 23.38
CA THR A 727 -25.49 -0.92 22.03
C THR A 727 -27.02 -1.01 22.04
N CYS A 728 -27.63 -1.42 23.15
CA CYS A 728 -29.07 -1.44 23.32
C CYS A 728 -29.70 -0.03 23.38
N GLN A 729 -28.90 1.04 23.54
CA GLN A 729 -29.38 2.42 23.46
C GLN A 729 -29.53 2.93 22.01
N ILE A 730 -29.30 2.07 21.01
CA ILE A 730 -29.21 2.44 19.60
C ILE A 730 -30.20 1.61 18.81
N ARG A 731 -30.96 2.29 17.95
CA ARG A 731 -31.76 1.65 16.91
C ARG A 731 -31.49 2.32 15.57
N MET A 732 -31.00 1.56 14.59
CA MET A 732 -30.80 2.04 13.23
C MET A 732 -32.15 2.41 12.62
N LYS A 733 -32.21 3.57 11.95
CA LYS A 733 -33.48 4.06 11.39
C LYS A 733 -33.40 4.35 9.90
N TYR A 734 -32.38 5.08 9.44
CA TYR A 734 -32.22 5.36 8.02
C TYR A 734 -30.80 5.14 7.55
N LEU A 735 -30.64 4.44 6.43
CA LEU A 735 -29.39 4.33 5.69
C LEU A 735 -29.45 5.22 4.45
N LEU A 736 -28.45 6.06 4.26
CA LEU A 736 -28.37 7.03 3.19
C LEU A 736 -27.25 6.66 2.23
N LYS A 737 -27.57 6.58 0.94
CA LYS A 737 -26.57 6.52 -0.13
C LYS A 737 -26.25 7.94 -0.58
N VAL A 738 -25.01 8.38 -0.38
CA VAL A 738 -24.60 9.76 -0.58
C VAL A 738 -23.49 9.85 -1.62
N LYS A 739 -23.62 10.80 -2.54
CA LYS A 739 -22.56 11.17 -3.48
C LYS A 739 -21.80 12.39 -3.00
N PHE A 740 -20.49 12.29 -2.99
CA PHE A 740 -19.56 13.34 -2.61
C PHE A 740 -19.07 14.10 -3.85
N HIS A 741 -19.34 15.40 -3.88
CA HIS A 741 -18.89 16.31 -4.93
C HIS A 741 -17.68 17.08 -4.44
N PHE A 742 -16.49 16.56 -4.70
CA PHE A 742 -15.22 17.19 -4.34
C PHE A 742 -14.89 18.38 -5.25
N LYS A 743 -14.31 19.43 -4.68
CA LYS A 743 -13.85 20.61 -5.42
C LYS A 743 -12.60 20.37 -6.27
#